data_AF-A0A2V8H9W7-F1
#
_entry.id   AF-A0A2V8H9W7-F1
#
_cell.length_a   1.000
_cell.length_b   1.000
_cell.length_c   1.000
_cell.angle_alpha   90.00
_cell.angle_beta   90.00
_cell.angle_gamma   90.00
#
_symmetry.space_group_name_H-M   'P 1'
#
loop_
_entity.id
_entity.type
_entity.pdbx_description
1 polymer ?
#
loop_
_entity_poly.entity_id
_entity_poly.type
_entity_poly.pdbx_seq_one_letter_code
_entity_poly.pdbx_strand_id
1 'polypeptide(L)'
;MPASAIGKISMEPEQSERHAEGHQHLDVRRVLAEEWREGEPEPADECSRLCSRQLAHERVRRDAVQRDARQLQHVVGEHRVIRDPDDGRRQRIGAEQVLGERGDACVRRERREVPPVAGERQMLRVPRQDRGVQQRIAGVAEDVRGENREQVSKEQERDPEIAERGQRHSRTNITTVLKDRMRAFVRRLRRWLSPTLRRPDLLEAREREAGIDFVYRFVLARPADEEGRARYLRRMQDEGMTLREVAAEIAASDEFQRRLRGTIAREHDEASGALAQSEALVDAGALSATLSVEDLARTADEYYRTTLQFADRYLAKPFADPRDTPDLLGSFAHLVAGLRLVPGMTVLDFGAGACWTTRCLTQLGCEAIALDVSPTALELGKQLYARLPPIGSTPPPRFLVFDGRRIDLPDASVDRIFCFDAFHHVPNPADVMRELGRVLRPGGVAGFSEPGRHHSKGARSQYEMKNYTAIENDVVMEDVWTWARAAGFVDLELAAFSTESYRVPPAEFDEITRGGRALSRYADRVRVFLQGHQTFLLTKGVRGKGEGERPVRDSREREGLTGEIAIQLERGSVGSGEPVRGTATVQNVGSVSWLPGSTPHGGVNLGVHLRARDGSPISVDFARIRLEGTTAPGRTQRVEFALTPPDPGDYLLEFDLVSEGVGWFEMNGSATITRAITVS
;
A
#
# COMPACT_ATOMS: atom_id res chain seq x y z
N MET A 1 57.78 57.36 -12.93
CA MET A 1 56.57 57.30 -13.77
C MET A 1 56.70 56.13 -14.72
N PRO A 2 55.65 55.33 -14.92
CA PRO A 2 54.43 55.25 -14.09
C PRO A 2 54.03 53.79 -13.82
N ALA A 3 53.11 53.43 -12.93
CA ALA A 3 52.32 54.03 -11.85
C ALA A 3 51.43 52.83 -11.39
N SER A 4 51.49 52.36 -10.13
CA SER A 4 50.63 52.75 -8.99
C SER A 4 49.12 52.65 -9.29
N ALA A 5 48.22 52.20 -8.42
CA ALA A 5 48.20 52.16 -6.96
C ALA A 5 47.00 51.27 -6.50
N ILE A 6 47.07 50.49 -5.40
CA ILE A 6 46.65 50.83 -4.01
C ILE A 6 45.11 51.00 -3.88
N GLY A 7 44.39 50.40 -2.92
CA GLY A 7 44.82 49.67 -1.72
C GLY A 7 43.64 49.16 -0.87
N LYS A 8 44.04 48.37 0.14
CA LYS A 8 43.27 47.86 1.30
C LYS A 8 42.91 48.99 2.28
N ILE A 9 41.94 48.73 3.18
CA ILE A 9 41.84 49.04 4.64
C ILE A 9 40.42 48.53 5.04
N SER A 10 40.22 47.52 5.90
CA SER A 10 40.47 47.31 7.35
C SER A 10 39.35 47.83 8.28
N MET A 11 39.15 47.05 9.35
CA MET A 11 38.02 46.85 10.29
C MET A 11 37.51 48.01 11.18
N GLU A 12 36.20 47.92 11.52
CA GLU A 12 35.46 48.19 12.79
C GLU A 12 35.57 49.56 13.53
N PRO A 13 34.76 49.87 14.58
CA PRO A 13 33.30 49.77 14.81
C PRO A 13 32.72 51.08 15.44
N GLU A 14 31.41 51.36 15.41
CA GLU A 14 30.76 52.40 16.27
C GLU A 14 29.23 52.18 16.36
N GLN A 15 28.71 51.77 17.53
CA GLN A 15 27.94 52.57 18.53
C GLN A 15 26.65 53.22 18.00
N SER A 16 25.48 52.62 18.27
CA SER A 16 24.57 52.86 19.40
C SER A 16 23.68 54.10 19.27
N GLU A 17 22.38 53.89 19.00
CA GLU A 17 21.30 54.72 19.54
C GLU A 17 20.11 53.82 19.96
N ARG A 18 19.53 54.19 21.11
CA ARG A 18 18.49 53.50 21.87
C ARG A 18 17.10 54.09 21.59
N HIS A 19 16.10 53.38 22.10
CA HIS A 19 14.67 53.69 22.33
C HIS A 19 13.71 53.09 21.29
N ALA A 20 12.57 52.49 21.64
CA ALA A 20 11.99 52.02 22.90
C ALA A 20 10.78 51.10 22.55
N GLU A 21 10.52 50.12 23.42
CA GLU A 21 9.20 49.52 23.79
C GLU A 21 8.16 49.13 22.72
N GLY A 22 7.68 47.88 22.81
CA GLY A 22 6.33 47.52 22.36
C GLY A 22 6.15 46.10 21.83
N HIS A 23 6.06 45.11 22.72
CA HIS A 23 5.45 43.81 22.40
C HIS A 23 3.95 43.99 22.13
N GLN A 24 3.41 43.46 21.02
CA GLN A 24 2.01 43.02 20.97
C GLN A 24 1.80 41.78 20.08
N HIS A 25 1.24 40.76 20.73
CA HIS A 25 0.51 39.62 20.18
C HIS A 25 -0.57 40.06 19.19
N LEU A 26 -0.74 39.34 18.08
CA LEU A 26 -1.90 39.48 17.20
C LEU A 26 -2.92 38.37 17.48
N ASP A 27 -3.98 38.78 18.18
CA ASP A 27 -5.20 38.03 18.46
C ASP A 27 -6.13 38.09 17.23
N VAL A 28 -6.46 36.91 16.71
CA VAL A 28 -7.30 36.71 15.53
C VAL A 28 -8.76 36.66 15.97
N ARG A 29 -9.42 37.83 16.08
CA ARG A 29 -10.90 37.95 16.18
C ARG A 29 -11.40 39.41 16.06
N ARG A 30 -11.61 39.88 14.82
CA ARG A 30 -12.64 40.86 14.37
C ARG A 30 -12.11 41.61 13.15
N VAL A 31 -12.68 41.35 11.97
CA VAL A 31 -13.29 42.37 11.10
C VAL A 31 -14.24 41.62 10.14
N LEU A 32 -15.51 41.57 10.52
CA LEU A 32 -16.64 41.37 9.61
C LEU A 32 -17.66 42.45 9.99
N ALA A 33 -17.74 43.52 9.21
CA ALA A 33 -18.92 44.37 9.00
C ALA A 33 -18.53 45.62 8.20
N GLU A 34 -19.29 45.89 7.12
CA GLU A 34 -19.58 47.23 6.55
C GLU A 34 -18.43 47.90 5.76
N GLU A 35 -18.59 48.47 4.55
CA GLU A 35 -19.72 48.84 3.69
C GLU A 35 -19.20 48.87 2.24
N TRP A 36 -19.97 48.49 1.21
CA TRP A 36 -19.93 49.17 -0.10
C TRP A 36 -21.33 49.09 -0.73
N ARG A 37 -21.92 50.27 -0.98
CA ARG A 37 -23.28 50.50 -1.49
C ARG A 37 -23.39 50.31 -3.00
N GLU A 38 -24.62 49.98 -3.38
CA GLU A 38 -25.16 49.70 -4.72
C GLU A 38 -25.09 50.87 -5.72
N GLY A 39 -24.91 50.51 -6.98
CA GLY A 39 -25.25 51.28 -8.18
C GLY A 39 -25.48 50.31 -9.34
N GLU A 40 -26.72 50.17 -9.77
CA GLU A 40 -27.22 49.32 -10.88
C GLU A 40 -27.98 50.20 -11.91
N PRO A 41 -28.44 49.72 -13.10
CA PRO A 41 -27.98 48.62 -13.99
C PRO A 41 -28.11 48.96 -15.52
N GLU A 42 -27.51 48.27 -16.50
CA GLU A 42 -27.99 47.14 -17.36
C GLU A 42 -27.49 47.38 -18.83
N PRO A 43 -27.55 46.42 -19.80
CA PRO A 43 -27.75 44.97 -19.71
C PRO A 43 -26.71 44.12 -20.46
N ALA A 44 -26.56 42.87 -20.00
CA ALA A 44 -26.09 41.75 -20.79
C ALA A 44 -27.09 40.59 -20.63
N ASP A 45 -27.76 40.22 -21.73
CA ASP A 45 -28.48 38.96 -21.93
C ASP A 45 -27.66 38.16 -22.97
N GLU A 46 -27.45 36.85 -22.92
CA GLU A 46 -28.15 35.74 -22.28
C GLU A 46 -27.16 34.56 -22.23
N CYS A 47 -26.91 33.98 -21.05
CA CYS A 47 -26.96 32.52 -20.80
C CYS A 47 -26.51 32.20 -19.36
N SER A 48 -27.31 32.60 -18.38
CA SER A 48 -27.36 31.90 -17.09
C SER A 48 -28.83 31.79 -16.67
N ARG A 49 -29.33 30.55 -16.56
CA ARG A 49 -30.45 30.14 -15.71
C ARG A 49 -30.60 28.63 -15.84
N LEU A 50 -29.97 27.91 -14.91
CA LEU A 50 -30.59 26.87 -14.10
C LEU A 50 -29.54 26.27 -13.14
N CYS A 51 -28.99 27.11 -12.27
CA CYS A 51 -28.39 26.67 -11.01
C CYS A 51 -29.20 27.30 -9.87
N SER A 52 -30.30 26.64 -9.51
CA SER A 52 -31.17 27.02 -8.38
C SER A 52 -31.76 25.80 -7.67
N ARG A 53 -30.98 24.70 -7.55
CA ARG A 53 -31.41 23.51 -6.80
C ARG A 53 -30.39 22.85 -5.85
N GLN A 54 -29.19 23.42 -5.66
CA GLN A 54 -28.18 22.77 -4.79
C GLN A 54 -27.83 23.48 -3.47
N LEU A 55 -28.43 24.63 -3.18
CA LEU A 55 -28.20 25.36 -1.91
C LEU A 55 -29.29 25.17 -0.84
N ALA A 56 -30.20 24.19 -1.02
CA ALA A 56 -31.25 23.89 -0.04
C ALA A 56 -31.02 22.62 0.80
N HIS A 57 -29.94 21.85 0.58
CA HIS A 57 -29.70 20.58 1.29
C HIS A 57 -28.66 20.63 2.41
N GLU A 58 -27.94 21.75 2.59
CA GLU A 58 -26.92 21.87 3.64
C GLU A 58 -27.41 22.58 4.93
N ARG A 59 -28.60 23.19 4.92
CA ARG A 59 -29.19 23.80 6.12
C ARG A 59 -29.99 22.84 7.02
N VAL A 60 -30.36 21.65 6.54
CA VAL A 60 -31.13 20.67 7.34
C VAL A 60 -30.23 19.67 8.09
N ARG A 61 -28.93 19.59 7.77
CA ARG A 61 -27.98 18.69 8.47
C ARG A 61 -27.28 19.32 9.67
N ARG A 62 -27.30 20.64 9.84
CA ARG A 62 -26.68 21.32 11.00
C ARG A 62 -27.55 21.37 12.26
N ASP A 63 -28.88 21.25 12.13
CA ASP A 63 -29.78 21.25 13.30
C ASP A 63 -30.03 19.86 13.91
N ALA A 64 -29.67 18.77 13.23
CA ALA A 64 -29.82 17.41 13.74
C ALA A 64 -28.63 16.95 14.63
N VAL A 65 -27.46 17.58 14.50
CA VAL A 65 -26.24 17.19 15.23
C VAL A 65 -26.11 17.91 16.59
N GLN A 66 -26.90 18.96 16.84
CA GLN A 66 -26.88 19.68 18.12
C GLN A 66 -27.92 19.21 19.16
N ARG A 67 -28.77 18.22 18.84
CA ARG A 67 -29.74 17.65 19.81
C ARG A 67 -29.29 16.34 20.47
N ASP A 68 -28.34 15.60 19.89
CA ASP A 68 -27.83 14.34 20.49
C ASP A 68 -26.62 14.53 21.43
N ALA A 69 -26.03 15.73 21.49
CA ALA A 69 -24.88 16.02 22.36
C ALA A 69 -25.25 16.35 23.83
N ARG A 70 -26.50 16.14 24.25
CA ARG A 70 -26.96 16.38 25.64
C ARG A 70 -27.45 15.13 26.39
N GLN A 71 -27.22 13.92 25.86
CA GLN A 71 -27.71 12.69 26.51
C GLN A 71 -26.66 11.57 26.67
N LEU A 72 -25.37 11.91 26.68
CA LEU A 72 -24.28 10.99 27.04
C LEU A 72 -23.32 11.65 28.06
N GLN A 73 -23.85 11.91 29.24
CA GLN A 73 -23.07 12.01 30.48
C GLN A 73 -23.63 10.97 31.44
N HIS A 74 -22.73 10.24 32.11
CA HIS A 74 -22.93 9.01 32.90
C HIS A 74 -22.93 7.70 32.08
N VAL A 75 -21.76 7.09 31.92
CA VAL A 75 -21.35 5.82 32.57
C VAL A 75 -19.83 5.70 32.37
N VAL A 76 -19.05 6.03 33.40
CA VAL A 76 -17.65 5.57 33.54
C VAL A 76 -17.66 4.74 34.83
N GLY A 77 -17.64 3.42 34.67
CA GLY A 77 -17.45 2.46 35.74
C GLY A 77 -16.09 1.81 35.57
N GLU A 78 -15.19 2.09 36.51
CA GLU A 78 -13.88 1.48 36.65
C GLU A 78 -13.97 -0.03 36.84
N HIS A 79 -13.09 -0.81 36.21
CA HIS A 79 -12.77 -2.16 36.67
C HIS A 79 -11.29 -2.25 37.02
N ARG A 80 -11.01 -2.07 38.32
CA ARG A 80 -9.84 -2.64 39.00
C ARG A 80 -9.96 -4.16 38.99
N VAL A 81 -8.93 -4.84 38.49
CA VAL A 81 -8.73 -6.26 38.73
C VAL A 81 -7.84 -6.41 39.97
N ILE A 82 -8.43 -6.81 41.08
CA ILE A 82 -7.70 -7.39 42.21
C ILE A 82 -7.75 -8.91 42.02
N ARG A 83 -6.58 -9.55 41.91
CA ARG A 83 -6.45 -11.00 42.06
C ARG A 83 -6.24 -11.30 43.53
N ASP A 84 -6.98 -12.28 44.05
CA ASP A 84 -6.48 -13.17 45.11
C ASP A 84 -6.98 -14.60 44.80
N PRO A 85 -6.17 -15.64 45.07
CA PRO A 85 -6.41 -17.00 44.62
C PRO A 85 -7.09 -17.82 45.72
N ASP A 86 -8.25 -18.39 45.43
CA ASP A 86 -8.58 -19.76 45.85
C ASP A 86 -9.97 -20.16 45.35
N ASP A 87 -10.08 -21.47 45.13
CA ASP A 87 -11.28 -22.24 44.84
C ASP A 87 -11.74 -22.34 43.38
N GLY A 88 -11.29 -23.43 42.75
CA GLY A 88 -11.70 -23.83 41.41
C GLY A 88 -13.04 -24.54 41.41
N ARG A 89 -14.09 -23.88 40.91
CA ARG A 89 -15.27 -24.53 40.30
C ARG A 89 -15.81 -23.72 39.13
N ARG A 90 -15.73 -24.29 37.92
CA ARG A 90 -16.43 -23.78 36.73
C ARG A 90 -17.92 -24.09 36.84
N GLN A 91 -18.78 -23.08 36.85
CA GLN A 91 -20.19 -23.21 36.47
C GLN A 91 -20.50 -22.34 35.25
N ARG A 92 -21.10 -22.95 34.22
CA ARG A 92 -21.68 -22.28 33.06
C ARG A 92 -23.02 -21.68 33.46
N ILE A 93 -23.26 -20.41 33.15
CA ILE A 93 -24.59 -19.79 33.19
C ILE A 93 -24.91 -19.25 31.80
N GLY A 94 -26.09 -19.61 31.30
CA GLY A 94 -26.59 -19.30 29.95
C GLY A 94 -27.12 -17.87 29.84
N ALA A 95 -26.99 -17.32 28.64
CA ALA A 95 -27.38 -15.95 28.30
C ALA A 95 -28.90 -15.84 28.05
N GLU A 96 -29.70 -15.90 29.11
CA GLU A 96 -31.12 -15.49 29.08
C GLU A 96 -31.49 -14.88 30.44
N GLN A 97 -30.93 -13.71 30.79
CA GLN A 97 -31.47 -12.87 31.87
C GLN A 97 -30.82 -11.49 32.00
N VAL A 98 -30.74 -10.72 30.91
CA VAL A 98 -30.68 -9.25 31.03
C VAL A 98 -31.35 -8.69 29.80
N LEU A 99 -32.59 -8.22 29.93
CA LEU A 99 -33.18 -7.04 29.27
C LEU A 99 -34.68 -7.05 29.57
N GLY A 100 -35.09 -6.15 30.46
CA GLY A 100 -36.46 -5.95 30.91
C GLY A 100 -37.32 -5.18 29.91
N GLU A 101 -38.62 -5.31 30.11
CA GLU A 101 -39.76 -4.80 29.36
C GLU A 101 -39.84 -3.26 29.27
N ARG A 102 -40.38 -2.78 28.14
CA ARG A 102 -41.18 -1.55 27.86
C ARG A 102 -41.31 -1.48 26.32
N GLY A 103 -42.43 -1.26 25.65
CA GLY A 103 -43.77 -0.76 25.93
C GLY A 103 -44.24 -0.08 24.63
N ASP A 104 -45.45 -0.40 24.15
CA ASP A 104 -46.00 -0.06 22.83
C ASP A 104 -45.97 1.44 22.44
N ALA A 105 -45.67 1.71 21.15
CA ALA A 105 -46.19 2.88 20.44
C ALA A 105 -46.35 2.59 18.93
N CYS A 106 -47.59 2.71 18.47
CA CYS A 106 -48.09 2.45 17.13
C CYS A 106 -47.80 3.61 16.17
N VAL A 107 -47.24 3.36 14.97
CA VAL A 107 -47.39 4.24 13.78
C VAL A 107 -47.54 3.41 12.50
N ARG A 108 -48.61 3.75 11.77
CA ARG A 108 -49.17 3.17 10.55
C ARG A 108 -48.19 2.99 9.38
N ARG A 109 -48.31 1.86 8.67
CA ARG A 109 -47.89 1.72 7.26
C ARG A 109 -49.11 1.50 6.38
N GLU A 110 -49.36 2.43 5.46
CA GLU A 110 -50.32 2.28 4.38
C GLU A 110 -49.86 1.19 3.41
N ARG A 111 -50.74 0.21 3.17
CA ARG A 111 -50.63 -0.76 2.08
C ARG A 111 -51.31 -0.17 0.84
N ARG A 112 -50.66 -0.22 -0.31
CA ARG A 112 -51.34 -0.19 -1.62
C ARG A 112 -51.35 -1.60 -2.19
N GLU A 113 -52.54 -2.15 -2.34
CA GLU A 113 -52.84 -3.40 -3.05
C GLU A 113 -52.93 -3.18 -4.56
N VAL A 114 -52.61 -4.21 -5.34
CA VAL A 114 -52.99 -4.38 -6.75
C VAL A 114 -53.59 -5.80 -6.89
N PRO A 115 -54.73 -6.00 -7.61
CA PRO A 115 -55.60 -7.17 -7.48
C PRO A 115 -55.28 -8.34 -8.44
N PRO A 116 -55.88 -9.53 -8.25
CA PRO A 116 -55.53 -10.77 -8.96
C PRO A 116 -56.36 -11.02 -10.23
N VAL A 117 -55.82 -11.80 -11.17
CA VAL A 117 -56.57 -12.38 -12.30
C VAL A 117 -56.22 -13.86 -12.46
N ALA A 118 -57.25 -14.62 -12.83
CA ALA A 118 -57.54 -16.02 -12.55
C ALA A 118 -57.09 -17.05 -13.61
N GLY A 119 -57.14 -18.35 -13.22
CA GLY A 119 -57.39 -19.60 -13.98
C GLY A 119 -56.64 -19.85 -15.31
N GLU A 120 -56.21 -21.06 -15.71
CA GLU A 120 -56.67 -22.43 -15.45
C GLU A 120 -55.53 -23.43 -15.73
N ARG A 121 -55.61 -24.62 -15.12
CA ARG A 121 -54.77 -25.79 -15.46
C ARG A 121 -55.38 -26.51 -16.67
N GLN A 122 -54.58 -26.73 -17.73
CA GLN A 122 -54.87 -27.74 -18.75
C GLN A 122 -53.62 -28.60 -19.00
N MET A 123 -53.73 -29.90 -18.69
CA MET A 123 -52.79 -30.94 -19.13
C MET A 123 -52.94 -31.14 -20.64
N LEU A 124 -51.85 -31.04 -21.40
CA LEU A 124 -51.79 -31.48 -22.80
C LEU A 124 -50.55 -32.35 -23.04
N ARG A 125 -50.81 -33.49 -23.68
CA ARG A 125 -49.92 -34.63 -23.95
C ARG A 125 -48.73 -34.25 -24.83
N VAL A 126 -47.60 -34.93 -24.59
CA VAL A 126 -46.39 -34.91 -25.43
C VAL A 126 -46.66 -35.62 -26.78
N PRO A 127 -46.47 -34.99 -27.94
CA PRO A 127 -46.47 -35.67 -29.23
C PRO A 127 -45.11 -36.32 -29.51
N ARG A 128 -45.14 -37.49 -30.16
CA ARG A 128 -43.97 -38.23 -30.65
C ARG A 128 -43.22 -37.46 -31.74
N GLN A 129 -41.90 -37.67 -31.78
CA GLN A 129 -40.94 -37.05 -32.70
C GLN A 129 -41.28 -37.31 -34.17
N ASP A 130 -41.31 -36.23 -34.97
CA ASP A 130 -41.42 -36.27 -36.43
C ASP A 130 -40.02 -36.36 -37.08
N ARG A 131 -39.80 -37.39 -37.90
CA ARG A 131 -38.53 -37.67 -38.60
C ARG A 131 -38.25 -36.70 -39.76
N GLY A 132 -39.19 -35.83 -40.14
CA GLY A 132 -39.02 -34.85 -41.23
C GLY A 132 -38.19 -33.60 -40.90
N VAL A 133 -37.81 -33.39 -39.63
CA VAL A 133 -37.01 -32.22 -39.21
C VAL A 133 -35.50 -32.47 -39.36
N GLN A 134 -35.04 -33.72 -39.27
CA GLN A 134 -33.61 -34.06 -39.40
C GLN A 134 -33.11 -34.02 -40.85
N GLN A 135 -33.96 -34.21 -41.86
CA GLN A 135 -33.54 -34.14 -43.27
C GLN A 135 -33.45 -32.71 -43.81
N ARG A 136 -34.12 -31.73 -43.18
CA ARG A 136 -34.03 -30.30 -43.59
C ARG A 136 -32.82 -29.57 -43.01
N ILE A 137 -32.17 -30.13 -41.98
CA ILE A 137 -30.93 -29.57 -41.41
C ILE A 137 -29.69 -30.01 -42.21
N ALA A 138 -29.77 -31.10 -42.98
CA ALA A 138 -28.68 -31.57 -43.82
C ALA A 138 -28.49 -30.76 -45.13
N GLY A 139 -29.55 -30.13 -45.65
CA GLY A 139 -29.49 -29.35 -46.90
C GLY A 139 -28.86 -27.95 -46.77
N VAL A 140 -28.87 -27.34 -45.57
CA VAL A 140 -28.34 -25.97 -45.37
C VAL A 140 -26.80 -25.97 -45.23
N ALA A 141 -26.17 -27.13 -45.04
CA ALA A 141 -24.73 -27.24 -44.84
C ALA A 141 -23.92 -27.38 -46.16
N GLU A 142 -24.57 -27.67 -47.29
CA GLU A 142 -23.90 -27.81 -48.59
C GLU A 142 -23.91 -26.51 -49.43
N ASP A 143 -24.94 -25.65 -49.31
CA ASP A 143 -24.99 -24.37 -50.03
C ASP A 143 -23.94 -23.34 -49.55
N VAL A 144 -23.52 -23.40 -48.28
CA VAL A 144 -22.52 -22.47 -47.72
C VAL A 144 -21.09 -22.77 -48.20
N ARG A 145 -20.83 -23.95 -48.78
CA ARG A 145 -19.50 -24.31 -49.31
C ARG A 145 -19.31 -23.95 -50.78
N GLY A 146 -20.39 -23.67 -51.52
CA GLY A 146 -20.34 -23.28 -52.94
C GLY A 146 -20.01 -21.80 -53.15
N GLU A 147 -20.56 -20.91 -52.32
CA GLU A 147 -20.45 -19.45 -52.52
C GLU A 147 -19.06 -18.86 -52.19
N ASN A 148 -18.27 -19.53 -51.35
CA ASN A 148 -16.95 -19.04 -50.93
C ASN A 148 -15.82 -19.28 -51.96
N ARG A 149 -16.07 -20.00 -53.06
CA ARG A 149 -15.07 -20.24 -54.12
C ARG A 149 -15.13 -19.26 -55.29
N GLU A 150 -16.24 -18.55 -55.49
CA GLU A 150 -16.37 -17.55 -56.57
C GLU A 150 -16.02 -16.11 -56.16
N GLN A 151 -15.91 -15.82 -54.85
CA GLN A 151 -15.50 -14.47 -54.38
C GLN A 151 -13.98 -14.26 -54.34
N VAL A 152 -13.17 -15.31 -54.27
CA VAL A 152 -11.70 -15.20 -54.13
C VAL A 152 -11.00 -14.84 -55.46
N SER A 153 -11.67 -14.98 -56.61
CA SER A 153 -11.06 -14.73 -57.93
C SER A 153 -11.33 -13.34 -58.52
N LYS A 154 -11.93 -12.39 -57.79
CA LYS A 154 -12.25 -11.05 -58.31
C LYS A 154 -11.66 -9.86 -57.54
N GLU A 155 -10.83 -10.07 -56.52
CA GLU A 155 -10.23 -8.99 -55.71
C GLU A 155 -8.76 -8.65 -56.02
N GLN A 156 -8.21 -9.09 -57.17
CA GLN A 156 -6.81 -8.81 -57.53
C GLN A 156 -6.57 -7.60 -58.44
N GLU A 157 -7.57 -6.78 -58.73
CA GLU A 157 -7.38 -5.51 -59.47
C GLU A 157 -8.21 -4.38 -58.86
N ARG A 158 -7.64 -3.61 -57.92
CA ARG A 158 -7.96 -2.19 -57.65
C ARG A 158 -7.00 -1.54 -56.62
N ASP A 159 -6.72 -0.26 -56.90
CA ASP A 159 -5.82 0.77 -56.32
C ASP A 159 -5.20 0.64 -54.89
N PRO A 160 -3.98 1.16 -54.68
CA PRO A 160 -3.22 1.02 -53.42
C PRO A 160 -3.69 1.88 -52.23
N GLU A 161 -4.64 2.79 -52.40
CA GLU A 161 -5.02 3.78 -51.36
C GLU A 161 -6.09 3.28 -50.36
N ILE A 162 -6.63 2.07 -50.53
CA ILE A 162 -7.61 1.46 -49.60
C ILE A 162 -6.94 0.48 -48.61
N ALA A 163 -5.66 0.18 -48.78
CA ALA A 163 -4.91 -0.75 -47.91
C ALA A 163 -4.67 -0.23 -46.48
N GLU A 164 -4.70 1.09 -46.24
CA GLU A 164 -4.44 1.68 -44.92
C GLU A 164 -5.67 1.75 -44.00
N ARG A 165 -6.89 1.62 -44.53
CA ARG A 165 -8.13 1.55 -43.71
C ARG A 165 -8.60 0.12 -43.42
N GLY A 166 -8.10 -0.89 -44.14
CA GLY A 166 -8.51 -2.29 -44.01
C GLY A 166 -7.87 -3.07 -42.86
N GLN A 167 -6.73 -2.64 -42.31
CA GLN A 167 -6.02 -3.37 -41.25
C GLN A 167 -6.59 -3.18 -39.83
N ARG A 168 -7.74 -2.51 -39.65
CA ARG A 168 -8.38 -2.33 -38.33
C ARG A 168 -9.49 -3.32 -37.95
N HIS A 169 -9.91 -4.24 -38.82
CA HIS A 169 -11.05 -5.13 -38.51
C HIS A 169 -10.86 -6.60 -38.88
N SER A 170 -9.73 -7.20 -38.49
CA SER A 170 -9.55 -8.66 -38.52
C SER A 170 -8.62 -9.11 -37.39
N ARG A 171 -9.09 -8.97 -36.15
CA ARG A 171 -8.55 -9.70 -34.99
C ARG A 171 -9.71 -10.45 -34.36
N THR A 172 -10.01 -11.63 -34.88
CA THR A 172 -10.82 -12.59 -34.15
C THR A 172 -10.03 -12.96 -32.90
N ASN A 173 -10.38 -12.33 -31.79
CA ASN A 173 -9.74 -12.52 -30.50
C ASN A 173 -9.73 -14.02 -30.17
N ILE A 174 -8.55 -14.64 -30.02
CA ILE A 174 -8.38 -16.04 -29.57
C ILE A 174 -9.16 -16.29 -28.27
N THR A 175 -9.28 -15.26 -27.43
CA THR A 175 -10.12 -15.25 -26.22
C THR A 175 -11.62 -15.40 -26.50
N THR A 176 -12.14 -14.94 -27.64
CA THR A 176 -13.54 -15.12 -28.06
C THR A 176 -13.79 -16.56 -28.52
N VAL A 177 -12.87 -17.14 -29.29
CA VAL A 177 -12.95 -18.56 -29.72
C VAL A 177 -12.85 -19.52 -28.53
N LEU A 178 -11.96 -19.25 -27.57
CA LEU A 178 -11.85 -20.00 -26.32
C LEU A 178 -13.08 -19.83 -25.42
N LYS A 179 -13.62 -18.60 -25.29
CA LYS A 179 -14.86 -18.35 -24.54
C LYS A 179 -16.07 -19.04 -25.18
N ASP A 180 -16.12 -19.11 -26.51
CA ASP A 180 -17.22 -19.76 -27.22
C ASP A 180 -17.12 -21.29 -27.20
N ARG A 181 -15.90 -21.85 -27.27
CA ARG A 181 -15.65 -23.27 -26.98
C ARG A 181 -15.97 -23.63 -25.52
N MET A 182 -15.63 -22.78 -24.56
CA MET A 182 -15.96 -22.97 -23.14
C MET A 182 -17.47 -22.86 -22.87
N ARG A 183 -18.17 -21.94 -23.54
CA ARG A 183 -19.63 -21.84 -23.47
C ARG A 183 -20.32 -23.02 -24.15
N ALA A 184 -19.78 -23.52 -25.27
CA ALA A 184 -20.25 -24.75 -25.91
C ALA A 184 -20.00 -25.98 -25.02
N PHE A 185 -18.86 -26.04 -24.31
CA PHE A 185 -18.52 -27.04 -23.29
C PHE A 185 -19.55 -27.07 -22.16
N VAL A 186 -19.84 -25.93 -21.51
CA VAL A 186 -20.84 -25.85 -20.43
C VAL A 186 -22.24 -26.27 -20.91
N ARG A 187 -22.60 -25.96 -22.16
CA ARG A 187 -23.88 -26.38 -22.76
C ARG A 187 -23.94 -27.87 -23.07
N ARG A 188 -22.86 -28.47 -23.57
CA ARG A 188 -22.78 -29.91 -23.91
C ARG A 188 -22.75 -30.77 -22.65
N LEU A 189 -22.01 -30.33 -21.63
CA LEU A 189 -21.97 -30.93 -20.29
C LEU A 189 -23.34 -30.86 -19.59
N ARG A 190 -24.04 -29.71 -19.66
CA ARG A 190 -25.42 -29.56 -19.13
C ARG A 190 -26.47 -30.38 -19.84
N ARG A 191 -26.31 -30.69 -21.14
CA ARG A 191 -27.22 -31.57 -21.90
C ARG A 191 -27.02 -33.04 -21.60
N TRP A 192 -25.80 -33.44 -21.25
CA TRP A 192 -25.45 -34.82 -20.95
C TRP A 192 -25.70 -35.20 -19.48
N LEU A 193 -25.49 -34.26 -18.55
CA LEU A 193 -25.85 -34.43 -17.14
C LEU A 193 -27.38 -34.36 -16.98
N SER A 194 -28.06 -35.50 -17.08
CA SER A 194 -29.46 -35.65 -16.69
C SER A 194 -29.68 -35.21 -15.24
N PRO A 195 -30.92 -34.90 -14.81
CA PRO A 195 -31.23 -34.58 -13.42
C PRO A 195 -30.75 -35.64 -12.42
N THR A 196 -30.64 -36.91 -12.86
CA THR A 196 -30.16 -38.06 -12.10
C THR A 196 -28.68 -37.96 -11.71
N LEU A 197 -27.83 -37.32 -12.51
CA LEU A 197 -26.38 -37.18 -12.27
C LEU A 197 -26.02 -36.06 -11.27
N ARG A 198 -27.01 -35.35 -10.70
CA ARG A 198 -26.82 -34.31 -9.68
C ARG A 198 -26.89 -34.84 -8.25
N ARG A 199 -27.17 -36.13 -8.07
CA ARG A 199 -27.27 -36.80 -6.77
C ARG A 199 -26.29 -37.99 -6.72
N PRO A 200 -25.21 -37.92 -5.93
CA PRO A 200 -24.22 -39.00 -5.85
C PRO A 200 -24.82 -40.32 -5.32
N ASP A 201 -25.96 -40.24 -4.63
CA ASP A 201 -26.74 -41.29 -4.00
C ASP A 201 -27.56 -42.18 -4.97
N LEU A 202 -27.64 -41.86 -6.27
CA LEU A 202 -28.49 -42.57 -7.23
C LEU A 202 -27.76 -43.29 -8.39
N LEU A 203 -26.43 -43.19 -8.46
CA LEU A 203 -25.67 -43.84 -9.54
C LEU A 203 -25.19 -45.23 -9.12
N GLU A 204 -25.48 -46.26 -9.92
CA GLU A 204 -24.91 -47.59 -9.71
C GLU A 204 -23.40 -47.59 -9.97
N ALA A 205 -22.66 -48.55 -9.39
CA ALA A 205 -21.20 -48.59 -9.47
C ALA A 205 -20.67 -48.57 -10.91
N ARG A 206 -21.33 -49.30 -11.83
CA ARG A 206 -21.00 -49.31 -13.27
C ARG A 206 -21.19 -47.95 -13.96
N GLU A 207 -22.17 -47.15 -13.51
CA GLU A 207 -22.43 -45.82 -14.08
C GLU A 207 -21.40 -44.79 -13.61
N ARG A 208 -20.89 -44.93 -12.37
CA ARG A 208 -19.79 -44.10 -11.85
C ARG A 208 -18.50 -44.37 -12.59
N GLU A 209 -18.18 -45.63 -12.85
CA GLU A 209 -17.02 -46.05 -13.64
C GLU A 209 -17.07 -45.47 -15.06
N ALA A 210 -18.18 -45.68 -15.76
CA ALA A 210 -18.38 -45.14 -17.10
C ALA A 210 -18.33 -43.61 -17.14
N GLY A 211 -18.83 -42.94 -16.09
CA GLY A 211 -18.76 -41.50 -15.92
C GLY A 211 -17.33 -40.97 -15.75
N ILE A 212 -16.53 -41.61 -14.90
CA ILE A 212 -15.11 -41.24 -14.69
C ILE A 212 -14.32 -41.44 -15.99
N ASP A 213 -14.50 -42.58 -16.66
CA ASP A 213 -13.87 -42.85 -17.95
C ASP A 213 -14.23 -41.82 -19.02
N PHE A 214 -15.49 -41.41 -19.06
CA PHE A 214 -15.94 -40.35 -19.95
C PHE A 214 -15.24 -39.03 -19.64
N VAL A 215 -15.14 -38.65 -18.36
CA VAL A 215 -14.47 -37.41 -17.95
C VAL A 215 -12.99 -37.43 -18.33
N TYR A 216 -12.27 -38.53 -18.10
CA TYR A 216 -10.88 -38.67 -18.53
C TYR A 216 -10.73 -38.57 -20.06
N ARG A 217 -11.57 -39.30 -20.81
CA ARG A 217 -11.55 -39.24 -22.29
C ARG A 217 -11.94 -37.88 -22.83
N PHE A 218 -12.71 -37.10 -22.08
CA PHE A 218 -13.19 -35.81 -22.55
C PHE A 218 -12.24 -34.67 -22.16
N VAL A 219 -11.72 -34.67 -20.94
CA VAL A 219 -10.84 -33.62 -20.40
C VAL A 219 -9.39 -33.88 -20.78
N LEU A 220 -8.91 -35.12 -20.63
CA LEU A 220 -7.52 -35.51 -20.87
C LEU A 220 -7.31 -36.26 -22.20
N ALA A 221 -8.38 -36.53 -22.96
CA ALA A 221 -8.42 -37.35 -24.17
C ALA A 221 -7.55 -38.62 -24.15
N ARG A 222 -7.63 -39.30 -23.02
CA ARG A 222 -7.17 -40.67 -22.80
C ARG A 222 -8.16 -41.38 -21.87
N PRO A 223 -8.25 -42.71 -21.87
CA PRO A 223 -9.00 -43.41 -20.83
C PRO A 223 -8.40 -43.16 -19.44
N ALA A 224 -9.22 -43.28 -18.39
CA ALA A 224 -8.72 -43.30 -17.03
C ALA A 224 -7.80 -44.52 -16.86
N ASP A 225 -6.67 -44.32 -16.19
CA ASP A 225 -5.85 -45.42 -15.70
C ASP A 225 -6.51 -46.07 -14.47
N GLU A 226 -6.05 -47.26 -14.11
CA GLU A 226 -6.62 -48.05 -13.03
C GLU A 226 -6.53 -47.31 -11.67
N GLU A 227 -5.42 -46.59 -11.45
CA GLU A 227 -5.19 -45.80 -10.23
C GLU A 227 -6.12 -44.59 -10.14
N GLY A 228 -6.22 -43.79 -11.21
CA GLY A 228 -7.09 -42.62 -11.28
C GLY A 228 -8.56 -42.99 -11.20
N ARG A 229 -8.95 -44.08 -11.86
CA ARG A 229 -10.31 -44.63 -11.75
C ARG A 229 -10.60 -45.08 -10.31
N ALA A 230 -9.73 -45.88 -9.70
CA ALA A 230 -9.90 -46.36 -8.33
C ALA A 230 -9.90 -45.22 -7.30
N ARG A 231 -9.10 -44.18 -7.52
CA ARG A 231 -9.08 -42.96 -6.70
C ARG A 231 -10.43 -42.26 -6.71
N TYR A 232 -10.97 -41.93 -7.89
CA TYR A 232 -12.22 -41.19 -7.96
C TYR A 232 -13.44 -42.05 -7.59
N LEU A 233 -13.42 -43.36 -7.86
CA LEU A 233 -14.48 -44.26 -7.37
C LEU A 233 -14.56 -44.29 -5.85
N ARG A 234 -13.41 -44.44 -5.16
CA ARG A 234 -13.35 -44.41 -3.69
C ARG A 234 -13.87 -43.09 -3.15
N ARG A 235 -13.42 -41.95 -3.69
CA ARG A 235 -13.88 -40.63 -3.24
C ARG A 235 -15.37 -40.37 -3.55
N MET A 236 -15.90 -40.92 -4.64
CA MET A 236 -17.34 -40.89 -4.90
C MET A 236 -18.15 -41.77 -3.94
N GLN A 237 -17.56 -42.84 -3.38
CA GLN A 237 -18.20 -43.73 -2.40
C GLN A 237 -18.08 -43.21 -0.97
N ASP A 238 -16.88 -42.78 -0.58
CA ASP A 238 -16.50 -42.44 0.80
C ASP A 238 -16.77 -40.96 1.13
N GLU A 239 -16.54 -40.06 0.15
CA GLU A 239 -16.63 -38.61 0.34
C GLU A 239 -17.89 -38.00 -0.32
N GLY A 240 -18.72 -38.82 -0.98
CA GLY A 240 -19.91 -38.35 -1.69
C GLY A 240 -19.63 -37.44 -2.88
N MET A 241 -18.41 -37.49 -3.43
CA MET A 241 -17.98 -36.64 -4.53
C MET A 241 -18.85 -36.85 -5.78
N THR A 242 -19.16 -35.77 -6.50
CA THR A 242 -19.95 -35.82 -7.74
C THR A 242 -19.07 -35.91 -8.98
N LEU A 243 -19.60 -36.44 -10.09
CA LEU A 243 -18.90 -36.46 -11.39
C LEU A 243 -18.50 -35.05 -11.88
N ARG A 244 -19.23 -34.01 -11.45
CA ARG A 244 -18.90 -32.62 -11.75
C ARG A 244 -17.63 -32.16 -11.04
N GLU A 245 -17.46 -32.56 -9.79
CA GLU A 245 -16.27 -32.24 -8.99
C GLU A 245 -15.06 -33.04 -9.49
N VAL A 246 -15.27 -34.30 -9.89
CA VAL A 246 -14.23 -35.10 -10.56
C VAL A 246 -13.75 -34.41 -11.84
N ALA A 247 -14.67 -33.92 -12.66
CA ALA A 247 -14.33 -33.16 -13.87
C ALA A 247 -13.60 -31.84 -13.58
N ALA A 248 -13.97 -31.15 -12.50
CA ALA A 248 -13.32 -29.91 -12.09
C ALA A 248 -11.88 -30.17 -11.58
N GLU A 249 -11.67 -31.24 -10.81
CA GLU A 249 -10.35 -31.60 -10.30
C GLU A 249 -9.41 -32.06 -11.42
N ILE A 250 -9.90 -32.88 -12.35
CA ILE A 250 -9.11 -33.31 -13.52
C ILE A 250 -8.78 -32.10 -14.42
N ALA A 251 -9.70 -31.15 -14.59
CA ALA A 251 -9.44 -29.92 -15.34
C ALA A 251 -8.49 -28.94 -14.61
N ALA A 252 -8.32 -29.09 -13.29
CA ALA A 252 -7.34 -28.34 -12.50
C ALA A 252 -5.97 -29.05 -12.42
N SER A 253 -5.85 -30.29 -12.92
CA SER A 253 -4.63 -31.07 -12.81
C SER A 253 -3.49 -30.54 -13.71
N ASP A 254 -2.25 -30.72 -13.25
CA ASP A 254 -1.04 -30.41 -14.05
C ASP A 254 -1.02 -31.14 -15.39
N GLU A 255 -1.61 -32.34 -15.43
CA GLU A 255 -1.74 -33.13 -16.65
C GLU A 255 -2.62 -32.42 -17.69
N PHE A 256 -3.78 -31.91 -17.27
CA PHE A 256 -4.64 -31.12 -18.15
C PHE A 256 -3.95 -29.82 -18.58
N GLN A 257 -3.26 -29.14 -17.68
CA GLN A 257 -2.50 -27.92 -18.00
C GLN A 257 -1.37 -28.20 -19.00
N ARG A 258 -0.67 -29.34 -18.90
CA ARG A 258 0.33 -29.80 -19.89
C ARG A 258 -0.32 -30.12 -21.24
N ARG A 259 -1.46 -30.80 -21.26
CA ARG A 259 -2.19 -31.12 -22.49
C ARG A 259 -2.73 -29.87 -23.19
N LEU A 260 -3.25 -28.90 -22.44
CA LEU A 260 -3.73 -27.62 -22.98
C LEU A 260 -2.57 -26.90 -23.67
N ARG A 261 -1.38 -26.87 -23.04
CA ARG A 261 -0.15 -26.35 -23.65
C ARG A 261 0.27 -27.12 -24.91
N GLY A 262 0.22 -28.45 -24.91
CA GLY A 262 0.58 -29.27 -26.08
C GLY A 262 -0.42 -29.19 -27.25
N THR A 263 -1.70 -28.96 -26.97
CA THR A 263 -2.74 -28.79 -28.01
C THR A 263 -2.64 -27.40 -28.63
N ILE A 264 -2.35 -26.38 -27.82
CA ILE A 264 -2.04 -25.03 -28.28
C ILE A 264 -0.75 -25.02 -29.12
N ALA A 265 0.27 -25.79 -28.73
CA ALA A 265 1.51 -25.93 -29.51
C ALA A 265 1.31 -26.60 -30.88
N ARG A 266 0.48 -27.66 -30.99
CA ARG A 266 0.21 -28.32 -32.28
C ARG A 266 -0.63 -27.49 -33.25
N GLU A 267 -1.61 -26.73 -32.75
CA GLU A 267 -2.36 -25.79 -33.59
C GLU A 267 -1.50 -24.55 -33.96
N HIS A 268 -0.44 -24.26 -33.20
CA HIS A 268 0.58 -23.25 -33.54
C HIS A 268 1.55 -23.78 -34.61
N ASP A 269 2.00 -25.04 -34.56
CA ASP A 269 3.01 -25.59 -35.48
C ASP A 269 2.59 -25.61 -36.96
N GLU A 270 1.32 -25.91 -37.27
CA GLU A 270 0.82 -25.92 -38.66
C GLU A 270 0.64 -24.50 -39.25
N ALA A 271 0.49 -23.48 -38.40
CA ALA A 271 0.47 -22.07 -38.79
C ALA A 271 1.85 -21.38 -38.68
N SER A 272 2.78 -21.94 -37.90
CA SER A 272 4.08 -21.33 -37.55
C SER A 272 5.22 -21.67 -38.51
N GLY A 273 5.05 -22.61 -39.44
CA GLY A 273 6.09 -22.94 -40.43
C GLY A 273 6.58 -21.73 -41.26
N ALA A 274 5.76 -20.67 -41.38
CA ALA A 274 6.11 -19.43 -42.07
C ALA A 274 6.50 -18.25 -41.14
N LEU A 275 6.32 -18.37 -39.81
CA LEU A 275 6.55 -17.30 -38.81
C LEU A 275 7.72 -17.59 -37.84
N ALA A 276 8.26 -18.81 -37.85
CA ALA A 276 9.20 -19.32 -36.85
C ALA A 276 10.62 -18.68 -36.83
N GLN A 277 10.89 -17.60 -37.57
CA GLN A 277 12.17 -16.88 -37.47
C GLN A 277 12.13 -15.64 -36.54
N SER A 278 10.98 -15.29 -35.91
CA SER A 278 10.81 -13.99 -35.23
C SER A 278 10.38 -13.96 -33.75
N GLU A 279 10.07 -15.07 -33.05
CA GLU A 279 9.43 -15.02 -31.71
C GLU A 279 10.11 -15.84 -30.61
N ALA A 280 11.35 -15.51 -30.23
CA ALA A 280 11.88 -15.90 -28.92
C ALA A 280 11.51 -14.85 -27.84
N LEU A 281 11.25 -15.28 -26.60
CA LEU A 281 11.16 -14.36 -25.45
C LEU A 281 12.55 -13.78 -25.17
N VAL A 282 12.61 -12.50 -24.81
CA VAL A 282 13.86 -11.86 -24.36
C VAL A 282 14.16 -12.32 -22.94
N ASP A 283 15.40 -12.75 -22.71
CA ASP A 283 15.92 -13.10 -21.38
C ASP A 283 16.62 -11.89 -20.78
N ALA A 284 16.08 -11.37 -19.67
CA ALA A 284 16.62 -10.18 -18.99
C ALA A 284 18.03 -10.40 -18.43
N GLY A 285 18.35 -11.63 -18.01
CA GLY A 285 19.69 -12.01 -17.54
C GLY A 285 20.70 -12.03 -18.69
N ALA A 286 20.31 -12.55 -19.85
CA ALA A 286 21.14 -12.48 -21.05
C ALA A 286 21.38 -11.03 -21.48
N LEU A 287 20.36 -10.18 -21.46
CA LEU A 287 20.50 -8.76 -21.76
C LEU A 287 21.49 -8.08 -20.82
N SER A 288 21.36 -8.31 -19.52
CA SER A 288 22.24 -7.77 -18.47
C SER A 288 23.68 -8.29 -18.57
N ALA A 289 23.89 -9.49 -19.12
CA ALA A 289 25.23 -10.04 -19.35
C ALA A 289 25.91 -9.45 -20.60
N THR A 290 25.13 -8.95 -21.56
CA THR A 290 25.65 -8.40 -22.82
C THR A 290 25.90 -6.90 -22.80
N LEU A 291 25.16 -6.15 -21.98
CA LEU A 291 25.25 -4.70 -21.90
C LEU A 291 25.94 -4.26 -20.61
N SER A 292 26.71 -3.18 -20.67
CA SER A 292 27.29 -2.58 -19.48
C SER A 292 26.20 -1.90 -18.62
N VAL A 293 26.47 -1.69 -17.34
CA VAL A 293 25.58 -0.93 -16.44
C VAL A 293 25.36 0.48 -17.00
N GLU A 294 26.40 1.08 -17.59
CA GLU A 294 26.37 2.39 -18.22
C GLU A 294 25.48 2.41 -19.48
N ASP A 295 25.52 1.36 -20.30
CA ASP A 295 24.64 1.23 -21.46
C ASP A 295 23.18 1.15 -21.04
N LEU A 296 22.89 0.40 -19.99
CA LEU A 296 21.53 0.23 -19.46
C LEU A 296 21.00 1.50 -18.78
N ALA A 297 21.86 2.24 -18.08
CA ALA A 297 21.51 3.56 -17.57
C ALA A 297 21.19 4.53 -18.73
N ARG A 298 21.95 4.47 -19.83
CA ARG A 298 21.70 5.26 -21.03
C ARG A 298 20.38 4.89 -21.71
N THR A 299 20.05 3.61 -21.84
CA THR A 299 18.75 3.18 -22.42
C THR A 299 17.57 3.58 -21.53
N ALA A 300 17.72 3.52 -20.20
CA ALA A 300 16.70 4.00 -19.27
C ALA A 300 16.44 5.52 -19.45
N ASP A 301 17.48 6.33 -19.61
CA ASP A 301 17.35 7.76 -19.88
C ASP A 301 16.74 8.05 -21.27
N GLU A 302 17.11 7.26 -22.28
CA GLU A 302 16.53 7.32 -23.63
C GLU A 302 15.04 6.96 -23.65
N TYR A 303 14.60 6.02 -22.82
CA TYR A 303 13.18 5.70 -22.64
C TYR A 303 12.37 6.94 -22.24
N TYR A 304 12.86 7.74 -21.28
CA TYR A 304 12.18 8.98 -20.90
C TYR A 304 12.24 10.03 -22.01
N ARG A 305 13.39 10.19 -22.69
CA ARG A 305 13.53 11.16 -23.80
C ARG A 305 12.56 10.89 -24.94
N THR A 306 12.43 9.63 -25.34
CA THR A 306 11.57 9.23 -26.47
C THR A 306 10.08 9.26 -26.12
N THR A 307 9.74 9.29 -24.83
CA THR A 307 8.35 9.36 -24.34
C THR A 307 7.98 10.73 -23.76
N LEU A 308 8.82 11.76 -23.90
CA LEU A 308 8.56 13.12 -23.40
C LEU A 308 7.25 13.73 -23.91
N GLN A 309 6.77 13.33 -25.10
CA GLN A 309 5.44 13.72 -25.59
C GLN A 309 4.28 13.31 -24.66
N PHE A 310 4.54 12.37 -23.75
CA PHE A 310 3.63 11.90 -22.70
C PHE A 310 4.06 12.37 -21.30
N ALA A 311 4.85 13.45 -21.17
CA ALA A 311 5.35 13.98 -19.90
C ALA A 311 4.24 14.13 -18.84
N ASP A 312 3.09 14.68 -19.21
CA ASP A 312 1.96 14.86 -18.29
C ASP A 312 1.44 13.53 -17.73
N ARG A 313 1.58 12.41 -18.46
CA ARG A 313 1.25 11.07 -17.95
C ARG A 313 2.18 10.66 -16.80
N TYR A 314 3.47 10.98 -16.89
CA TYR A 314 4.42 10.72 -15.80
C TYR A 314 4.14 11.61 -14.59
N LEU A 315 3.88 12.90 -14.83
CA LEU A 315 3.59 13.89 -13.78
C LEU A 315 2.25 13.65 -13.09
N ALA A 316 1.28 13.04 -13.77
CA ALA A 316 -0.02 12.70 -13.22
C ALA A 316 -0.03 11.41 -12.37
N LYS A 317 1.08 10.66 -12.28
CA LYS A 317 1.14 9.48 -11.40
C LYS A 317 0.84 9.86 -9.94
N PRO A 318 0.13 9.00 -9.19
CA PRO A 318 -0.37 7.66 -9.57
C PRO A 318 -1.71 7.68 -10.32
N PHE A 319 -2.27 8.84 -10.64
CA PHE A 319 -3.62 9.03 -11.19
C PHE A 319 -3.68 9.02 -12.73
N ALA A 320 -2.58 8.71 -13.40
CA ALA A 320 -2.47 8.79 -14.86
C ALA A 320 -3.26 7.70 -15.60
N ASP A 321 -3.44 6.51 -15.00
CA ASP A 321 -4.33 5.46 -15.49
C ASP A 321 -5.24 4.99 -14.34
N PRO A 322 -6.57 5.10 -14.45
CA PRO A 322 -7.49 4.67 -13.39
C PRO A 322 -7.46 3.17 -13.12
N ARG A 323 -6.90 2.34 -14.01
CA ARG A 323 -6.72 0.90 -13.78
C ARG A 323 -5.51 0.60 -12.91
N ASP A 324 -4.44 1.37 -13.07
CA ASP A 324 -3.19 1.18 -12.30
C ASP A 324 -3.27 1.90 -10.94
N THR A 325 -4.06 2.98 -10.86
CA THR A 325 -4.17 3.84 -9.67
C THR A 325 -4.43 3.08 -8.36
N PRO A 326 -5.39 2.14 -8.25
CA PRO A 326 -5.65 1.44 -6.99
C PRO A 326 -4.47 0.60 -6.51
N ASP A 327 -3.77 -0.05 -7.44
CA ASP A 327 -2.63 -0.91 -7.12
C ASP A 327 -1.43 -0.07 -6.67
N LEU A 328 -1.16 1.03 -7.37
CA LEU A 328 -0.10 1.97 -7.01
C LEU A 328 -0.36 2.59 -5.62
N LEU A 329 -1.57 3.08 -5.37
CA LEU A 329 -1.92 3.69 -4.08
C LEU A 329 -1.94 2.67 -2.94
N GLY A 330 -2.46 1.47 -3.17
CA GLY A 330 -2.51 0.42 -2.16
C GLY A 330 -1.12 -0.04 -1.76
N SER A 331 -0.27 -0.36 -2.75
CA SER A 331 1.11 -0.77 -2.50
C SER A 331 1.94 0.35 -1.86
N PHE A 332 1.74 1.60 -2.30
CA PHE A 332 2.37 2.78 -1.69
C PHE A 332 1.99 2.91 -0.21
N ALA A 333 0.71 2.76 0.11
CA ALA A 333 0.22 2.86 1.48
C ALA A 333 0.84 1.77 2.39
N HIS A 334 0.93 0.52 1.91
CA HIS A 334 1.56 -0.56 2.65
C HIS A 334 3.06 -0.31 2.87
N LEU A 335 3.74 0.22 1.86
CA LEU A 335 5.17 0.52 1.98
C LEU A 335 5.44 1.68 2.95
N VAL A 336 4.66 2.76 2.88
CA VAL A 336 4.71 3.88 3.83
C VAL A 336 4.42 3.40 5.26
N ALA A 337 3.41 2.55 5.44
CA ALA A 337 3.07 1.99 6.75
C ALA A 337 4.22 1.15 7.32
N GLY A 338 4.86 0.31 6.49
CA GLY A 338 6.00 -0.51 6.89
C GLY A 338 7.25 0.31 7.24
N LEU A 339 7.50 1.39 6.50
CA LEU A 339 8.66 2.26 6.73
C LEU A 339 8.51 3.18 7.95
N ARG A 340 7.28 3.38 8.44
CA ARG A 340 6.97 4.20 9.63
C ARG A 340 7.61 5.58 9.54
N LEU A 341 7.37 6.24 8.40
CA LEU A 341 7.93 7.54 8.07
C LEU A 341 7.41 8.61 9.02
N VAL A 342 8.31 9.48 9.47
CA VAL A 342 7.99 10.63 10.32
C VAL A 342 8.74 11.88 9.82
N PRO A 343 8.22 13.09 10.09
CA PRO A 343 8.89 14.32 9.70
C PRO A 343 10.35 14.40 10.17
N GLY A 344 11.21 14.93 9.32
CA GLY A 344 12.64 15.08 9.58
C GLY A 344 13.50 13.84 9.32
N MET A 345 12.91 12.68 8.98
CA MET A 345 13.70 11.53 8.50
C MET A 345 14.33 11.84 7.14
N THR A 346 15.58 11.44 6.96
CA THR A 346 16.24 11.41 5.65
C THR A 346 15.84 10.13 4.90
N VAL A 347 15.10 10.26 3.80
CA VAL A 347 14.55 9.14 3.03
C VAL A 347 15.14 9.13 1.62
N LEU A 348 15.80 8.04 1.24
CA LEU A 348 16.26 7.82 -0.13
C LEU A 348 15.14 7.14 -0.95
N ASP A 349 14.63 7.83 -1.96
CA ASP A 349 13.72 7.27 -2.95
C ASP A 349 14.56 6.68 -4.10
N PHE A 350 14.76 5.36 -4.08
CA PHE A 350 15.61 4.62 -5.01
C PHE A 350 14.82 4.26 -6.28
N GLY A 351 15.25 4.81 -7.42
CA GLY A 351 14.51 4.72 -8.68
C GLY A 351 13.32 5.66 -8.70
N ALA A 352 13.53 6.92 -8.31
CA ALA A 352 12.48 7.91 -8.10
C ALA A 352 11.67 8.22 -9.37
N GLY A 353 12.19 7.92 -10.56
CA GLY A 353 11.57 8.24 -11.84
C GLY A 353 11.17 9.72 -11.93
N ALA A 354 9.91 9.97 -12.28
CA ALA A 354 9.35 11.33 -12.33
C ALA A 354 8.94 11.91 -10.94
N CYS A 355 9.42 11.30 -9.85
CA CYS A 355 9.38 11.81 -8.47
C CYS A 355 7.99 11.98 -7.84
N TRP A 356 6.97 11.22 -8.27
CA TRP A 356 5.64 11.27 -7.65
C TRP A 356 5.67 10.76 -6.20
N THR A 357 6.40 9.67 -5.94
CA THR A 357 6.66 9.12 -4.59
C THR A 357 7.47 10.10 -3.77
N THR A 358 8.56 10.64 -4.33
CA THR A 358 9.41 11.64 -3.66
C THR A 358 8.59 12.84 -3.18
N ARG A 359 7.68 13.34 -4.02
CA ARG A 359 6.78 14.44 -3.65
C ARG A 359 5.90 14.08 -2.46
N CYS A 360 5.35 12.86 -2.42
CA CYS A 360 4.59 12.38 -1.26
C CYS A 360 5.46 12.29 -0.01
N LEU A 361 6.70 11.79 -0.11
CA LEU A 361 7.66 11.74 1.00
C LEU A 361 7.98 13.14 1.53
N THR A 362 8.21 14.13 0.65
CA THR A 362 8.37 15.54 1.04
C THR A 362 7.13 16.08 1.73
N GLN A 363 5.92 15.78 1.22
CA GLN A 363 4.66 16.23 1.83
C GLN A 363 4.43 15.64 3.23
N LEU A 364 4.99 14.46 3.52
CA LEU A 364 5.04 13.86 4.86
C LEU A 364 6.07 14.55 5.79
N GLY A 365 6.80 15.55 5.31
CA GLY A 365 7.82 16.29 6.07
C GLY A 365 9.18 15.59 6.11
N CYS A 366 9.43 14.59 5.28
CA CYS A 366 10.73 13.91 5.20
C CYS A 366 11.74 14.76 4.40
N GLU A 367 13.03 14.61 4.74
CA GLU A 367 14.14 15.07 3.91
C GLU A 367 14.35 14.06 2.77
N ALA A 368 13.58 14.21 1.69
CA ALA A 368 13.55 13.27 0.58
C ALA A 368 14.74 13.47 -0.38
N ILE A 369 15.40 12.37 -0.75
CA ILE A 369 16.44 12.31 -1.77
C ILE A 369 15.91 11.46 -2.94
N ALA A 370 15.57 12.10 -4.05
CA ALA A 370 15.21 11.43 -5.30
C ALA A 370 16.48 10.94 -6.00
N LEU A 371 16.65 9.61 -6.09
CA LEU A 371 17.76 8.98 -6.76
C LEU A 371 17.27 8.24 -8.01
N ASP A 372 17.83 8.54 -9.18
CA ASP A 372 17.51 7.83 -10.42
C ASP A 372 18.71 7.79 -11.37
N VAL A 373 18.78 6.76 -12.22
CA VAL A 373 19.81 6.64 -13.26
C VAL A 373 19.56 7.56 -14.45
N SER A 374 18.33 8.04 -14.62
CA SER A 374 17.89 8.90 -15.72
C SER A 374 17.86 10.38 -15.29
N PRO A 375 18.81 11.20 -15.78
CA PRO A 375 18.74 12.66 -15.62
C PRO A 375 17.43 13.25 -16.17
N THR A 376 16.89 12.68 -17.26
CA THR A 376 15.63 13.16 -17.86
C THR A 376 14.44 12.92 -16.93
N ALA A 377 14.41 11.80 -16.22
CA ALA A 377 13.36 11.51 -15.23
C ALA A 377 13.42 12.49 -14.04
N LEU A 378 14.62 12.78 -13.52
CA LEU A 378 14.80 13.77 -12.47
C LEU A 378 14.41 15.18 -12.91
N GLU A 379 14.63 15.54 -14.18
CA GLU A 379 14.17 16.82 -14.72
C GLU A 379 12.64 16.92 -14.78
N LEU A 380 11.95 15.83 -15.14
CA LEU A 380 10.48 15.75 -14.99
C LEU A 380 10.08 15.90 -13.50
N GLY A 381 10.83 15.29 -12.59
CA GLY A 381 10.64 15.48 -11.16
C GLY A 381 10.74 16.94 -10.72
N LYS A 382 11.73 17.70 -11.19
CA LYS A 382 11.81 19.15 -10.92
C LYS A 382 10.60 19.90 -11.47
N GLN A 383 10.11 19.54 -12.67
CA GLN A 383 8.88 20.12 -13.22
C GLN A 383 7.66 19.79 -12.36
N LEU A 384 7.57 18.60 -11.79
CA LEU A 384 6.50 18.23 -10.86
C LEU A 384 6.46 19.18 -9.66
N TYR A 385 7.61 19.44 -9.02
CA TYR A 385 7.71 20.35 -7.88
C TYR A 385 7.41 21.81 -8.27
N ALA A 386 7.79 22.24 -9.47
CA ALA A 386 7.48 23.58 -9.97
C ALA A 386 5.97 23.77 -10.22
N ARG A 387 5.29 22.76 -10.76
CA ARG A 387 3.85 22.82 -11.08
C ARG A 387 2.96 22.56 -9.87
N LEU A 388 3.40 21.70 -8.95
CA LEU A 388 2.63 21.23 -7.80
C LEU A 388 3.52 21.23 -6.53
N PRO A 389 3.89 22.40 -5.99
CA PRO A 389 4.71 22.45 -4.79
C PRO A 389 4.01 21.77 -3.59
N PRO A 390 4.76 21.21 -2.63
CA PRO A 390 4.20 20.74 -1.36
C PRO A 390 3.47 21.87 -0.62
N ILE A 391 2.42 21.52 0.12
CA ILE A 391 1.67 22.48 0.94
C ILE A 391 2.34 22.56 2.31
N GLY A 392 2.58 23.79 2.78
CA GLY A 392 3.20 24.08 4.08
C GLY A 392 4.72 24.18 4.02
N SER A 393 5.35 24.42 5.17
CA SER A 393 6.82 24.42 5.28
C SER A 393 7.30 22.97 5.29
N THR A 394 7.99 22.55 4.23
CA THR A 394 8.58 21.21 4.09
C THR A 394 10.01 21.34 3.58
N PRO A 395 10.92 20.43 3.94
CA PRO A 395 12.27 20.42 3.38
C PRO A 395 12.21 20.25 1.85
N PRO A 396 12.97 21.02 1.05
CA PRO A 396 13.02 20.79 -0.39
C PRO A 396 13.66 19.43 -0.69
N PRO A 397 13.25 18.74 -1.78
CA PRO A 397 13.88 17.50 -2.18
C PRO A 397 15.31 17.72 -2.66
N ARG A 398 16.15 16.70 -2.54
CA ARG A 398 17.45 16.61 -3.23
C ARG A 398 17.32 15.67 -4.41
N PHE A 399 17.78 16.10 -5.59
CA PHE A 399 17.83 15.25 -6.78
C PHE A 399 19.26 14.76 -6.98
N LEU A 400 19.45 13.45 -7.12
CA LEU A 400 20.74 12.81 -7.23
C LEU A 400 20.75 11.82 -8.42
N VAL A 401 21.63 12.06 -9.38
CA VAL A 401 21.83 11.12 -10.50
C VAL A 401 22.65 9.94 -9.99
N PHE A 402 22.24 8.73 -10.35
CA PHE A 402 22.91 7.49 -10.01
C PHE A 402 23.59 6.88 -11.24
N ASP A 403 24.83 6.43 -11.09
CA ASP A 403 25.58 5.78 -12.17
C ASP A 403 25.31 4.27 -12.30
N GLY A 404 24.42 3.73 -11.46
CA GLY A 404 24.12 2.30 -11.39
C GLY A 404 25.09 1.49 -10.53
N ARG A 405 26.15 2.10 -9.97
CA ARG A 405 27.18 1.41 -9.19
C ARG A 405 27.41 1.97 -7.80
N ARG A 406 27.51 3.30 -7.66
CA ARG A 406 27.80 3.96 -6.37
C ARG A 406 26.85 5.10 -6.12
N ILE A 407 26.25 5.12 -4.94
CA ILE A 407 25.38 6.21 -4.50
C ILE A 407 26.27 7.29 -3.90
N ASP A 408 26.25 8.51 -4.44
CA ASP A 408 27.04 9.64 -3.95
C ASP A 408 26.46 10.24 -2.65
N LEU A 409 26.47 9.41 -1.62
CA LEU A 409 26.08 9.71 -0.25
C LEU A 409 27.09 9.06 0.72
N PRO A 410 27.36 9.68 1.88
CA PRO A 410 28.17 9.08 2.93
C PRO A 410 27.58 7.76 3.45
N ASP A 411 28.42 6.95 4.10
CA ASP A 411 27.96 5.77 4.82
C ASP A 411 26.98 6.18 5.94
N ALA A 412 25.96 5.35 6.18
CA ALA A 412 24.98 5.57 7.27
C ALA A 412 24.38 7.00 7.28
N SER A 413 24.06 7.55 6.12
CA SER A 413 23.51 8.90 5.96
C SER A 413 21.99 8.97 5.85
N VAL A 414 21.30 7.86 5.59
CA VAL A 414 19.82 7.84 5.43
C VAL A 414 19.13 6.99 6.48
N ASP A 415 17.94 7.41 6.94
CA ASP A 415 17.13 6.68 7.92
C ASP A 415 16.31 5.56 7.28
N ARG A 416 15.83 5.81 6.05
CA ARG A 416 14.95 4.92 5.31
C ARG A 416 15.31 4.90 3.84
N ILE A 417 15.09 3.75 3.20
CA ILE A 417 15.11 3.61 1.75
C ILE A 417 13.70 3.23 1.32
N PHE A 418 13.17 3.97 0.36
CA PHE A 418 11.89 3.73 -0.30
C PHE A 418 12.21 3.31 -1.74
N CYS A 419 11.81 2.10 -2.13
CA CYS A 419 12.00 1.58 -3.48
C CYS A 419 10.66 1.06 -4.01
N PHE A 420 10.22 1.59 -5.15
CA PHE A 420 8.86 1.35 -5.63
C PHE A 420 8.85 1.18 -7.14
N ASP A 421 8.54 -0.04 -7.61
CA ASP A 421 8.59 -0.44 -9.01
C ASP A 421 9.91 -0.03 -9.69
N ALA A 422 11.05 -0.33 -9.06
CA ALA A 422 12.35 0.12 -9.54
C ALA A 422 13.45 -0.95 -9.48
N PHE A 423 13.51 -1.75 -8.43
CA PHE A 423 14.60 -2.71 -8.22
C PHE A 423 14.66 -3.80 -9.29
N HIS A 424 13.51 -4.18 -9.87
CA HIS A 424 13.45 -5.11 -11.00
C HIS A 424 14.14 -4.62 -12.29
N HIS A 425 14.44 -3.33 -12.41
CA HIS A 425 15.22 -2.78 -13.53
C HIS A 425 16.74 -2.85 -13.30
N VAL A 426 17.21 -3.28 -12.13
CA VAL A 426 18.63 -3.26 -11.76
C VAL A 426 19.40 -4.44 -12.38
N PRO A 427 20.47 -4.20 -13.16
CA PRO A 427 21.27 -5.29 -13.77
C PRO A 427 22.23 -5.98 -12.79
N ASN A 428 22.65 -5.28 -11.74
CA ASN A 428 23.66 -5.69 -10.77
C ASN A 428 23.10 -5.68 -9.31
N PRO A 429 22.05 -6.45 -9.02
CA PRO A 429 21.27 -6.31 -7.78
C PRO A 429 22.08 -6.55 -6.50
N ALA A 430 23.07 -7.44 -6.53
CA ALA A 430 23.95 -7.69 -5.39
C ALA A 430 24.81 -6.46 -5.03
N ASP A 431 25.29 -5.73 -6.03
CA ASP A 431 26.13 -4.54 -5.83
C ASP A 431 25.30 -3.35 -5.37
N VAL A 432 24.14 -3.15 -6.00
CA VAL A 432 23.18 -2.13 -5.57
C VAL A 432 22.70 -2.39 -4.15
N MET A 433 22.35 -3.62 -3.79
CA MET A 433 21.95 -3.97 -2.42
C MET A 433 23.06 -3.65 -1.41
N ARG A 434 24.34 -3.83 -1.78
CA ARG A 434 25.48 -3.43 -0.95
C ARG A 434 25.57 -1.93 -0.75
N GLU A 435 25.35 -1.14 -1.80
CA GLU A 435 25.31 0.32 -1.70
C GLU A 435 24.12 0.83 -0.88
N LEU A 436 22.93 0.26 -1.07
CA LEU A 436 21.76 0.53 -0.24
C LEU A 436 22.06 0.21 1.23
N GLY A 437 22.66 -0.95 1.49
CA GLY A 437 23.17 -1.31 2.80
C GLY A 437 24.17 -0.28 3.34
N ARG A 438 25.13 0.19 2.54
CA ARG A 438 26.17 1.15 2.96
C ARG A 438 25.57 2.50 3.41
N VAL A 439 24.70 3.10 2.60
CA VAL A 439 24.13 4.43 2.88
C VAL A 439 23.09 4.42 3.99
N LEU A 440 22.41 3.28 4.22
CA LEU A 440 21.42 3.14 5.29
C LEU A 440 22.08 3.15 6.67
N ARG A 441 21.50 3.89 7.62
CA ARG A 441 21.93 3.88 9.02
C ARG A 441 21.74 2.49 9.65
N PRO A 442 22.61 2.05 10.58
CA PRO A 442 22.32 0.89 11.43
C PRO A 442 20.95 1.02 12.09
N GLY A 443 20.13 -0.03 12.07
CA GLY A 443 18.73 0.01 12.52
C GLY A 443 17.75 0.66 11.54
N GLY A 444 18.24 1.22 10.42
CA GLY A 444 17.41 1.74 9.35
C GLY A 444 16.68 0.62 8.58
N VAL A 445 15.59 0.99 7.91
CA VAL A 445 14.72 0.06 7.17
C VAL A 445 14.72 0.46 5.69
N ALA A 446 14.94 -0.52 4.81
CA ALA A 446 14.75 -0.39 3.38
C ALA A 446 13.48 -1.13 2.97
N GLY A 447 12.56 -0.42 2.34
CA GLY A 447 11.28 -0.96 1.91
C GLY A 447 11.22 -1.02 0.40
N PHE A 448 10.65 -2.12 -0.10
CA PHE A 448 10.52 -2.41 -1.52
C PHE A 448 9.08 -2.80 -1.85
N SER A 449 8.61 -2.36 -3.01
CA SER A 449 7.36 -2.81 -3.63
C SER A 449 7.69 -3.16 -5.07
N GLU A 450 7.78 -4.45 -5.37
CA GLU A 450 8.36 -4.97 -6.61
C GLU A 450 7.52 -6.08 -7.22
N PRO A 451 7.59 -6.30 -8.54
CA PRO A 451 6.91 -7.42 -9.18
C PRO A 451 7.61 -8.75 -8.85
N GLY A 452 6.81 -9.81 -8.71
CA GLY A 452 7.26 -11.14 -8.31
C GLY A 452 7.74 -12.02 -9.46
N ARG A 453 7.65 -13.34 -9.23
CA ARG A 453 8.03 -14.35 -10.23
C ARG A 453 7.17 -14.22 -11.49
N HIS A 454 7.78 -14.51 -12.65
CA HIS A 454 7.15 -14.46 -13.98
C HIS A 454 6.85 -13.06 -14.54
N HIS A 455 7.25 -11.98 -13.85
CA HIS A 455 7.14 -10.61 -14.36
C HIS A 455 7.84 -10.43 -15.70
N SER A 456 9.07 -10.92 -15.81
CA SER A 456 9.88 -10.91 -17.04
C SER A 456 9.17 -11.55 -18.24
N LYS A 457 8.26 -12.49 -18.01
CA LYS A 457 7.51 -13.21 -19.05
C LYS A 457 6.18 -12.54 -19.41
N GLY A 458 5.80 -11.49 -18.69
CA GLY A 458 4.59 -10.71 -18.95
C GLY A 458 4.65 -10.08 -20.34
N ALA A 459 3.50 -10.01 -21.02
CA ALA A 459 3.42 -9.45 -22.36
C ALA A 459 3.89 -7.99 -22.43
N ARG A 460 3.62 -7.21 -21.37
CA ARG A 460 4.11 -5.83 -21.25
C ARG A 460 5.62 -5.79 -21.09
N SER A 461 6.17 -6.53 -20.14
CA SER A 461 7.62 -6.60 -19.88
C SER A 461 8.40 -7.06 -21.12
N GLN A 462 7.88 -8.04 -21.85
CA GLN A 462 8.46 -8.49 -23.12
C GLN A 462 8.38 -7.44 -24.22
N TYR A 463 7.31 -6.64 -24.26
CA TYR A 463 7.22 -5.50 -25.16
C TYR A 463 8.26 -4.44 -24.81
N GLU A 464 8.41 -4.08 -23.54
CA GLU A 464 9.38 -3.06 -23.09
C GLU A 464 10.83 -3.51 -23.36
N MET A 465 11.18 -4.75 -23.00
CA MET A 465 12.49 -5.35 -23.29
C MET A 465 12.82 -5.36 -24.80
N LYS A 466 11.86 -5.73 -25.66
CA LYS A 466 12.07 -5.81 -27.11
C LYS A 466 12.23 -4.45 -27.78
N ASN A 467 11.51 -3.43 -27.31
CA ASN A 467 11.42 -2.14 -28.01
C ASN A 467 12.31 -1.05 -27.41
N TYR A 468 12.65 -1.14 -26.12
CA TYR A 468 13.36 -0.08 -25.40
C TYR A 468 14.61 -0.57 -24.68
N THR A 469 14.94 -1.87 -24.74
CA THR A 469 16.09 -2.43 -24.03
C THR A 469 16.01 -2.15 -22.51
N ALA A 470 14.80 -2.05 -21.98
CA ALA A 470 14.55 -1.93 -20.55
C ALA A 470 14.72 -3.31 -19.90
N ILE A 471 15.43 -3.40 -18.77
CA ILE A 471 15.54 -4.66 -18.03
C ILE A 471 14.26 -4.88 -17.22
N GLU A 472 13.70 -6.08 -17.29
CA GLU A 472 12.51 -6.47 -16.53
C GLU A 472 12.79 -7.79 -15.81
N ASN A 473 13.44 -7.72 -14.65
CA ASN A 473 13.78 -8.91 -13.86
C ASN A 473 12.59 -9.43 -13.04
N ASP A 474 12.60 -10.73 -12.73
CA ASP A 474 11.76 -11.28 -11.68
C ASP A 474 12.42 -10.97 -10.32
N VAL A 475 11.70 -10.35 -9.37
CA VAL A 475 12.24 -10.17 -8.00
C VAL A 475 11.91 -11.40 -7.16
N VAL A 476 12.96 -12.15 -6.84
CA VAL A 476 12.91 -13.44 -6.15
C VAL A 476 13.44 -13.30 -4.73
N MET A 477 12.62 -13.63 -3.73
CA MET A 477 12.91 -13.35 -2.32
C MET A 477 14.13 -14.09 -1.77
N GLU A 478 14.41 -15.30 -2.26
CA GLU A 478 15.58 -16.08 -1.88
C GLU A 478 16.89 -15.39 -2.32
N ASP A 479 16.90 -14.79 -3.51
CA ASP A 479 18.04 -14.04 -4.04
C ASP A 479 18.19 -12.69 -3.34
N VAL A 480 17.07 -11.97 -3.18
CA VAL A 480 17.01 -10.71 -2.41
C VAL A 480 17.58 -10.91 -1.01
N TRP A 481 17.17 -11.96 -0.31
CA TRP A 481 17.65 -12.23 1.04
C TRP A 481 19.15 -12.56 1.07
N THR A 482 19.64 -13.29 0.07
CA THR A 482 21.06 -13.59 -0.07
C THR A 482 21.88 -12.30 -0.22
N TRP A 483 21.46 -11.39 -1.10
CA TRP A 483 22.13 -10.10 -1.29
C TRP A 483 22.01 -9.20 -0.07
N ALA A 484 20.84 -9.14 0.56
CA ALA A 484 20.58 -8.31 1.73
C ALA A 484 21.45 -8.74 2.92
N ARG A 485 21.55 -10.05 3.21
CA ARG A 485 22.43 -10.54 4.28
C ARG A 485 23.90 -10.19 4.04
N ALA A 486 24.37 -10.31 2.79
CA ALA A 486 25.72 -9.91 2.42
C ALA A 486 25.96 -8.39 2.59
N ALA A 487 24.90 -7.58 2.52
CA ALA A 487 24.92 -6.13 2.72
C ALA A 487 24.69 -5.69 4.18
N GLY A 488 24.58 -6.62 5.14
CA GLY A 488 24.42 -6.32 6.57
C GLY A 488 22.98 -6.13 7.03
N PHE A 489 22.00 -6.58 6.25
CA PHE A 489 20.62 -6.71 6.71
C PHE A 489 20.44 -7.99 7.53
N VAL A 490 19.66 -7.90 8.60
CA VAL A 490 19.51 -8.96 9.62
C VAL A 490 18.09 -9.46 9.76
N ASP A 491 17.13 -8.77 9.15
CA ASP A 491 15.72 -9.12 9.16
C ASP A 491 15.07 -8.83 7.80
N LEU A 492 14.09 -9.66 7.43
CA LEU A 492 13.29 -9.57 6.22
C LEU A 492 11.84 -9.86 6.57
N GLU A 493 10.97 -8.86 6.41
CA GLU A 493 9.53 -8.98 6.61
C GLU A 493 8.80 -8.80 5.27
N LEU A 494 7.80 -9.63 5.01
CA LEU A 494 6.93 -9.50 3.82
C LEU A 494 5.54 -9.06 4.23
N ALA A 495 4.97 -8.09 3.52
CA ALA A 495 3.60 -7.65 3.74
C ALA A 495 2.63 -8.57 2.98
N ALA A 496 1.71 -9.19 3.72
CA ALA A 496 0.63 -10.01 3.13
C ALA A 496 -0.67 -9.19 3.05
N PHE A 497 -1.02 -8.73 1.84
CA PHE A 497 -2.22 -7.94 1.57
C PHE A 497 -2.72 -8.16 0.14
N SER A 498 -3.78 -7.44 -0.25
CA SER A 498 -4.26 -7.30 -1.63
C SER A 498 -4.77 -5.88 -1.81
N THR A 499 -4.51 -5.28 -2.97
CA THR A 499 -5.02 -3.96 -3.36
C THR A 499 -6.48 -4.02 -3.83
N GLU A 500 -6.93 -5.20 -4.30
CA GLU A 500 -8.31 -5.42 -4.70
C GLU A 500 -9.27 -5.50 -3.49
N SER A 501 -10.35 -4.73 -3.54
CA SER A 501 -11.45 -4.85 -2.58
C SER A 501 -12.28 -6.10 -2.85
N TYR A 502 -12.24 -7.07 -1.93
CA TYR A 502 -13.08 -8.26 -2.01
C TYR A 502 -14.48 -8.00 -1.43
N ARG A 503 -15.49 -7.91 -2.30
CA ARG A 503 -16.88 -7.67 -1.92
C ARG A 503 -17.67 -8.97 -1.85
N VAL A 504 -18.26 -9.22 -0.69
CA VAL A 504 -19.09 -10.40 -0.41
C VAL A 504 -20.40 -10.00 0.30
N PRO A 505 -21.47 -10.81 0.22
CA PRO A 505 -22.68 -10.57 1.01
C PRO A 505 -22.40 -10.62 2.53
N PRO A 506 -23.23 -9.98 3.38
CA PRO A 506 -23.02 -9.95 4.82
C PRO A 506 -22.83 -11.33 5.46
N ALA A 507 -23.59 -12.35 5.02
CA ALA A 507 -23.45 -13.71 5.54
C ALA A 507 -22.06 -14.33 5.24
N GLU A 508 -21.49 -14.06 4.06
CA GLU A 508 -20.17 -14.54 3.70
C GLU A 508 -19.06 -13.74 4.41
N PHE A 509 -19.26 -12.44 4.64
CA PHE A 509 -18.39 -11.64 5.51
C PHE A 509 -18.34 -12.18 6.95
N ASP A 510 -19.51 -12.50 7.49
CA ASP A 510 -19.71 -13.16 8.78
C ASP A 510 -19.02 -14.53 8.85
N GLU A 511 -19.03 -15.29 7.75
CA GLU A 511 -18.27 -16.55 7.67
C GLU A 511 -16.76 -16.29 7.65
N ILE A 512 -16.27 -15.32 6.86
CA ILE A 512 -14.84 -14.96 6.81
C ILE A 512 -14.33 -14.58 8.20
N THR A 513 -15.05 -13.70 8.91
CA THR A 513 -14.65 -13.21 10.25
C THR A 513 -14.65 -14.29 11.33
N ARG A 514 -15.44 -15.35 11.16
CA ARG A 514 -15.44 -16.53 12.06
C ARG A 514 -14.47 -17.63 11.63
N GLY A 515 -13.72 -17.44 10.54
CA GLY A 515 -12.78 -18.44 10.01
C GLY A 515 -13.43 -19.58 9.22
N GLY A 516 -14.60 -19.35 8.62
CA GLY A 516 -15.34 -20.34 7.82
C GLY A 516 -14.77 -20.55 6.41
N ARG A 517 -15.43 -21.40 5.60
CA ARG A 517 -14.97 -21.78 4.24
C ARG A 517 -14.78 -20.60 3.28
N ALA A 518 -15.53 -19.52 3.48
CA ALA A 518 -15.38 -18.30 2.70
C ALA A 518 -13.98 -17.67 2.83
N LEU A 519 -13.32 -17.85 3.98
CA LEU A 519 -11.94 -17.38 4.20
C LEU A 519 -10.95 -18.02 3.23
N SER A 520 -11.11 -19.32 2.90
CA SER A 520 -10.22 -20.01 1.96
C SER A 520 -10.28 -19.40 0.55
N ARG A 521 -11.47 -18.96 0.10
CA ARG A 521 -11.62 -18.29 -1.20
C ARG A 521 -10.98 -16.92 -1.22
N TYR A 522 -11.09 -16.18 -0.12
CA TYR A 522 -10.39 -14.91 0.04
C TYR A 522 -8.87 -15.13 0.02
N ALA A 523 -8.37 -16.11 0.78
CA ALA A 523 -6.96 -16.46 0.83
C ALA A 523 -6.40 -16.88 -0.55
N ASP A 524 -7.16 -17.63 -1.35
CA ASP A 524 -6.76 -18.00 -2.72
C ASP A 524 -6.55 -16.77 -3.61
N ARG A 525 -7.39 -15.74 -3.48
CA ARG A 525 -7.22 -14.49 -4.25
C ARG A 525 -6.02 -13.69 -3.80
N VAL A 526 -5.86 -13.53 -2.49
CA VAL A 526 -4.69 -12.86 -1.91
C VAL A 526 -3.41 -13.58 -2.34
N ARG A 527 -3.40 -14.92 -2.35
CA ARG A 527 -2.26 -15.72 -2.83
C ARG A 527 -1.88 -15.41 -4.27
N VAL A 528 -2.84 -15.27 -5.18
CA VAL A 528 -2.55 -14.93 -6.59
C VAL A 528 -1.91 -13.54 -6.70
N PHE A 529 -2.42 -12.55 -5.96
CA PHE A 529 -1.82 -11.22 -5.88
C PHE A 529 -0.37 -11.29 -5.35
N LEU A 530 -0.16 -11.95 -4.20
CA LEU A 530 1.15 -12.07 -3.56
C LEU A 530 2.19 -12.86 -4.36
N GLN A 531 1.77 -13.66 -5.35
CA GLN A 531 2.71 -14.31 -6.27
C GLN A 531 3.26 -13.33 -7.32
N GLY A 532 2.45 -12.36 -7.73
CA GLY A 532 2.80 -11.34 -8.72
C GLY A 532 3.37 -10.06 -8.13
N HIS A 533 3.21 -9.82 -6.82
CA HIS A 533 3.61 -8.59 -6.15
C HIS A 533 4.29 -8.87 -4.81
N GLN A 534 5.48 -8.31 -4.61
CA GLN A 534 6.34 -8.48 -3.45
C GLN A 534 6.52 -7.12 -2.77
N THR A 535 5.84 -6.91 -1.64
CA THR A 535 6.15 -5.79 -0.75
C THR A 535 6.89 -6.31 0.47
N PHE A 536 8.11 -5.83 0.69
CA PHE A 536 8.97 -6.34 1.74
C PHE A 536 9.83 -5.25 2.37
N LEU A 537 10.26 -5.49 3.60
CA LEU A 537 11.08 -4.61 4.42
C LEU A 537 12.34 -5.35 4.84
N LEU A 538 13.48 -4.69 4.69
CA LEU A 538 14.79 -5.16 5.13
C LEU A 538 15.31 -4.26 6.24
N THR A 539 15.65 -4.84 7.39
CA THR A 539 16.20 -4.07 8.52
C THR A 539 17.71 -4.26 8.64
N LYS A 540 18.45 -3.15 8.65
CA LYS A 540 19.92 -3.16 8.79
C LYS A 540 20.33 -3.47 10.22
N GLY A 541 21.26 -4.41 10.38
CA GLY A 541 21.80 -4.77 11.69
C GLY A 541 22.54 -3.62 12.37
N VAL A 542 22.60 -3.67 13.69
CA VAL A 542 23.49 -2.81 14.49
C VAL A 542 24.66 -3.67 14.96
N ARG A 543 25.89 -3.31 14.56
CA ARG A 543 27.09 -4.00 15.02
C ARG A 543 27.27 -3.81 16.52
N GLY A 544 26.85 -4.79 17.31
CA GLY A 544 27.24 -4.96 18.71
C GLY A 544 28.43 -5.93 18.80
N LYS A 545 29.39 -5.66 19.71
CA LYS A 545 30.36 -6.68 20.10
C LYS A 545 29.63 -7.75 20.92
N GLY A 546 29.18 -8.84 20.28
CA GLY A 546 28.53 -9.99 20.94
C GLY A 546 27.40 -10.60 20.08
N GLU A 547 27.21 -11.91 20.21
CA GLU A 547 26.39 -12.76 19.34
C GLU A 547 24.95 -12.26 19.08
N GLY A 548 24.57 -12.29 17.79
CA GLY A 548 23.22 -12.01 17.28
C GLY A 548 22.98 -10.53 17.00
N GLU A 549 23.33 -10.06 15.80
CA GLU A 549 22.91 -8.73 15.34
C GLU A 549 21.37 -8.68 15.35
N ARG A 550 20.79 -7.89 16.26
CA ARG A 550 19.36 -7.66 16.35
C ARG A 550 19.01 -6.26 15.83
N PRO A 551 17.79 -6.07 15.28
CA PRO A 551 17.27 -4.73 15.06
C PRO A 551 17.26 -3.95 16.37
N VAL A 552 18.00 -2.85 16.46
CA VAL A 552 17.87 -1.93 17.60
C VAL A 552 16.89 -0.85 17.17
N ARG A 553 15.67 -0.92 17.74
CA ARG A 553 14.69 0.16 17.60
C ARG A 553 15.19 1.40 18.34
N ASP A 554 14.74 2.57 17.88
CA ASP A 554 15.05 3.85 18.48
C ASP A 554 13.82 4.49 19.13
N SER A 555 14.00 5.68 19.69
CA SER A 555 12.96 6.39 20.44
C SER A 555 11.85 7.03 19.61
N ARG A 556 11.77 6.75 18.30
CA ARG A 556 10.64 7.16 17.45
C ARG A 556 9.40 6.27 17.62
N GLU A 557 9.53 5.20 18.41
CA GLU A 557 8.41 4.35 18.81
C GLU A 557 8.23 4.41 20.32
N ARG A 558 6.98 4.29 20.77
CA ARG A 558 6.63 4.34 22.20
C ARG A 558 7.08 3.08 22.95
N GLU A 559 7.05 1.93 22.29
CA GLU A 559 7.37 0.65 22.91
C GLU A 559 8.83 0.61 23.34
N GLY A 560 9.08 0.24 24.61
CA GLY A 560 10.44 0.13 25.16
C GLY A 560 11.08 1.44 25.61
N LEU A 561 10.37 2.57 25.56
CA LEU A 561 10.80 3.83 26.17
C LEU A 561 10.56 3.81 27.68
N THR A 562 11.61 3.52 28.45
CA THR A 562 11.60 3.57 29.92
C THR A 562 12.89 4.21 30.42
N GLY A 563 12.77 5.13 31.36
CA GLY A 563 13.91 5.87 31.89
C GLY A 563 13.82 6.09 33.41
N GLU A 564 14.98 6.25 34.03
CA GLU A 564 15.08 6.68 35.43
C GLU A 564 15.72 8.06 35.50
N ILE A 565 15.24 8.89 36.43
CA ILE A 565 15.65 10.28 36.58
C ILE A 565 16.09 10.50 38.04
N ALA A 566 17.20 11.21 38.22
CA ALA A 566 17.60 11.77 39.49
C ALA A 566 17.91 13.26 39.33
N ILE A 567 17.26 14.10 40.15
CA ILE A 567 17.41 15.57 40.11
C ILE A 567 18.02 16.08 41.40
N GLN A 568 19.06 16.89 41.26
CA GLN A 568 19.69 17.65 42.33
C GLN A 568 19.64 19.14 41.98
N LEU A 569 18.87 19.92 42.73
CA LEU A 569 18.89 21.38 42.65
C LEU A 569 20.08 21.93 43.44
N GLU A 570 20.68 23.02 42.97
CA GLU A 570 21.70 23.74 43.73
C GLU A 570 21.11 24.38 44.98
N ARG A 571 19.89 24.95 44.85
CA ARG A 571 19.14 25.60 45.93
C ARG A 571 17.65 25.37 45.73
N GLY A 572 16.91 25.31 46.83
CA GLY A 572 15.43 25.24 46.84
C GLY A 572 14.74 26.60 46.84
N SER A 573 15.49 27.70 47.01
CA SER A 573 14.99 29.07 46.97
C SER A 573 15.89 29.90 46.07
N VAL A 574 15.29 30.69 45.18
CA VAL A 574 15.99 31.58 44.25
C VAL A 574 15.36 32.97 44.28
N GLY A 575 16.15 34.02 44.02
CA GLY A 575 15.61 35.37 43.88
C GLY A 575 14.80 35.54 42.60
N SER A 576 13.90 36.52 42.56
CA SER A 576 13.20 36.92 41.34
C SER A 576 14.20 37.23 40.21
N GLY A 577 14.03 36.55 39.08
CA GLY A 577 14.93 36.63 37.92
C GLY A 577 16.23 35.82 38.03
N GLU A 578 16.53 35.18 39.16
CA GLU A 578 17.66 34.25 39.29
C GLU A 578 17.27 32.86 38.74
N PRO A 579 18.07 32.26 37.84
CA PRO A 579 17.73 30.97 37.25
C PRO A 579 17.77 29.83 38.28
N VAL A 580 16.80 28.92 38.18
CA VAL A 580 16.82 27.67 38.94
C VAL A 580 17.84 26.73 38.32
N ARG A 581 18.95 26.50 39.03
CA ARG A 581 20.06 25.65 38.58
C ARG A 581 20.06 24.29 39.25
N GLY A 582 20.52 23.29 38.51
CA GLY A 582 20.68 21.95 39.02
C GLY A 582 21.36 21.01 38.04
N THR A 583 21.48 19.77 38.49
CA THR A 583 21.97 18.66 37.66
C THR A 583 20.92 17.55 37.62
N ALA A 584 20.70 17.02 36.43
CA ALA A 584 19.91 15.82 36.21
C ALA A 584 20.82 14.66 35.80
N THR A 585 20.53 13.48 36.34
CA THR A 585 21.07 12.21 35.86
C THR A 585 19.91 11.42 35.29
N VAL A 586 20.00 11.04 34.02
CA VAL A 586 18.96 10.28 33.32
C VAL A 586 19.55 8.99 32.80
N GLN A 587 18.90 7.86 33.08
CA GLN A 587 19.34 6.54 32.65
C GLN A 587 18.31 5.90 31.74
N ASN A 588 18.78 5.37 30.60
CA ASN A 588 17.97 4.53 29.75
C ASN A 588 17.90 3.12 30.33
N VAL A 589 16.78 2.79 30.97
CA VAL A 589 16.49 1.44 31.51
C VAL A 589 15.56 0.65 30.59
N GLY A 590 15.16 1.25 29.47
CA GLY A 590 14.33 0.63 28.45
C GLY A 590 15.12 -0.27 27.48
N SER A 591 14.46 -0.66 26.40
CA SER A 591 15.01 -1.59 25.40
C SER A 591 15.40 -0.94 24.08
N VAL A 592 15.13 0.36 23.90
CA VAL A 592 15.39 1.10 22.65
C VAL A 592 16.46 2.16 22.85
N SER A 593 17.17 2.53 21.78
CA SER A 593 18.14 3.63 21.85
C SER A 593 17.44 4.97 21.79
N TRP A 594 17.80 5.89 22.68
CA TRP A 594 17.26 7.26 22.66
C TRP A 594 18.05 8.12 21.68
N LEU A 595 17.35 8.73 20.75
CA LEU A 595 17.93 9.67 19.80
C LEU A 595 18.31 10.99 20.50
N PRO A 596 19.31 11.72 19.97
CA PRO A 596 19.70 13.02 20.49
C PRO A 596 18.50 13.95 20.63
N GLY A 597 18.46 14.76 21.68
CA GLY A 597 17.36 15.69 21.95
C GLY A 597 17.17 16.79 20.89
N SER A 598 18.13 16.93 19.97
CA SER A 598 18.03 17.78 18.77
C SER A 598 17.25 17.14 17.61
N THR A 599 16.95 15.85 17.69
CA THR A 599 16.18 15.14 16.65
C THR A 599 14.72 15.60 16.68
N PRO A 600 14.15 16.15 15.58
CA PRO A 600 12.81 16.73 15.59
C PRO A 600 11.69 15.77 16.01
N HIS A 601 11.79 14.51 15.60
CA HIS A 601 10.86 13.45 15.99
C HIS A 601 11.64 12.28 16.60
N GLY A 602 11.21 11.86 17.78
CA GLY A 602 11.84 10.82 18.58
C GLY A 602 13.06 11.29 19.39
N GLY A 603 13.47 12.56 19.29
CA GLY A 603 14.56 13.09 20.14
C GLY A 603 14.14 13.04 21.61
N VAL A 604 15.02 12.54 22.49
CA VAL A 604 14.69 12.44 23.91
C VAL A 604 15.24 13.64 24.66
N ASN A 605 14.37 14.32 25.40
CA ASN A 605 14.70 15.44 26.27
C ASN A 605 14.18 15.17 27.69
N LEU A 606 14.67 15.93 28.67
CA LEU A 606 14.07 16.02 29.99
C LEU A 606 13.12 17.21 30.00
N GLY A 607 11.81 16.95 30.01
CA GLY A 607 10.79 17.97 30.13
C GLY A 607 10.54 18.35 31.58
N VAL A 608 10.08 19.58 31.78
CA VAL A 608 9.71 20.12 33.08
C VAL A 608 8.27 20.62 33.02
N HIS A 609 7.43 20.11 33.92
CA HIS A 609 6.11 20.63 34.21
C HIS A 609 6.20 21.56 35.43
N LEU A 610 5.59 22.73 35.35
CA LEU A 610 5.38 23.62 36.48
C LEU A 610 4.01 23.35 37.09
N ARG A 611 4.01 23.06 38.40
CA ARG A 611 2.80 22.82 39.18
C ARG A 611 2.72 23.78 40.36
N ALA A 612 1.51 24.07 40.79
CA ALA A 612 1.27 24.76 42.04
C ALA A 612 1.64 23.86 43.22
N ARG A 613 1.72 24.43 44.43
CA ARG A 613 2.11 23.68 45.62
C ARG A 613 1.16 22.54 45.98
N ASP A 614 -0.10 22.62 45.56
CA ASP A 614 -1.10 21.57 45.72
C ASP A 614 -1.05 20.47 44.64
N GLY A 615 -0.13 20.57 43.68
CA GLY A 615 0.06 19.62 42.59
C GLY A 615 -0.75 19.93 41.33
N SER A 616 -1.62 20.95 41.35
CA SER A 616 -2.37 21.35 40.16
C SER A 616 -1.43 21.85 39.05
N PRO A 617 -1.69 21.49 37.77
CA PRO A 617 -0.82 21.88 36.66
C PRO A 617 -0.96 23.39 36.38
N ILE A 618 0.18 24.09 36.33
CA ILE A 618 0.25 25.49 35.87
C ILE A 618 0.73 25.53 34.41
N SER A 619 1.81 24.81 34.09
CA SER A 619 2.32 24.67 32.73
C SER A 619 2.89 23.27 32.52
N VAL A 620 2.30 22.53 31.58
CA VAL A 620 2.74 21.18 31.21
C VAL A 620 3.97 21.23 30.29
N ASP A 621 4.32 22.37 29.70
CA ASP A 621 5.52 22.50 28.86
C ASP A 621 6.37 23.68 29.34
N PHE A 622 6.66 23.71 30.64
CA PHE A 622 7.39 24.83 31.25
C PHE A 622 8.82 24.95 30.71
N ALA A 623 9.53 23.84 30.57
CA ALA A 623 10.87 23.83 29.98
C ALA A 623 11.24 22.51 29.31
N ARG A 624 12.32 22.55 28.52
CA ARG A 624 13.01 21.40 27.93
C ARG A 624 14.50 21.50 28.23
N ILE A 625 15.05 20.46 28.84
CA ILE A 625 16.48 20.29 29.04
C ILE A 625 16.95 19.27 28.00
N ARG A 626 17.86 19.72 27.12
CA ARG A 626 18.34 18.91 26.00
C ARG A 626 19.28 17.81 26.48
N LEU A 627 19.04 16.59 26.02
CA LEU A 627 20.01 15.49 26.13
C LEU A 627 20.88 15.45 24.88
N GLU A 628 22.17 15.18 25.07
CA GLU A 628 23.17 15.27 24.02
C GLU A 628 23.53 13.88 23.48
N GLY A 629 23.58 13.73 22.16
CA GLY A 629 23.91 12.45 21.54
C GLY A 629 22.91 11.32 21.83
N THR A 630 23.23 10.12 21.33
CA THR A 630 22.39 8.93 21.49
C THR A 630 22.60 8.25 22.84
N THR A 631 21.52 7.88 23.55
CA THR A 631 21.58 7.09 24.79
C THR A 631 21.17 5.65 24.52
N ALA A 632 22.15 4.74 24.41
CA ALA A 632 21.87 3.31 24.29
C ALA A 632 21.23 2.72 25.58
N PRO A 633 20.51 1.59 25.49
CA PRO A 633 20.02 0.88 26.67
C PRO A 633 21.11 0.63 27.72
N GLY A 634 20.76 0.83 28.99
CA GLY A 634 21.66 0.75 30.14
C GLY A 634 22.63 1.92 30.31
N ARG A 635 22.65 2.91 29.40
CA ARG A 635 23.51 4.09 29.51
C ARG A 635 22.85 5.23 30.27
N THR A 636 23.69 6.03 30.91
CA THR A 636 23.31 7.17 31.72
C THR A 636 23.92 8.44 31.14
N GLN A 637 23.14 9.51 31.08
CA GLN A 637 23.62 10.87 30.81
C GLN A 637 23.48 11.73 32.07
N ARG A 638 24.43 12.65 32.25
CA ARG A 638 24.37 13.69 33.28
C ARG A 638 24.35 15.04 32.57
N VAL A 639 23.34 15.86 32.86
CA VAL A 639 23.16 17.17 32.24
C VAL A 639 22.97 18.24 33.31
N GLU A 640 23.64 19.36 33.15
CA GLU A 640 23.40 20.57 33.94
C GLU A 640 22.30 21.39 33.27
N PHE A 641 21.49 22.07 34.08
CA PHE A 641 20.42 22.91 33.57
C PHE A 641 20.31 24.21 34.35
N ALA A 642 19.79 25.23 33.67
CA ALA A 642 19.39 26.49 34.24
C ALA A 642 18.01 26.84 33.65
N LEU A 643 16.99 26.89 34.49
CA LEU A 643 15.62 27.21 34.08
C LEU A 643 15.33 28.67 34.38
N THR A 644 14.62 29.33 33.47
CA THR A 644 14.02 30.63 33.77
C THR A 644 13.03 30.45 34.94
N PRO A 645 13.14 31.23 36.02
CA PRO A 645 12.23 31.08 37.15
C PRO A 645 10.82 31.55 36.75
N PRO A 646 9.75 30.98 37.34
CA PRO A 646 8.41 31.59 37.28
C PRO A 646 8.37 32.90 38.08
N ASP A 647 7.22 33.57 38.06
CA ASP A 647 6.96 34.71 38.95
C ASP A 647 7.15 34.34 40.43
N PRO A 648 7.35 35.32 41.35
CA PRO A 648 7.49 35.04 42.77
C PRO A 648 6.35 34.18 43.34
N GLY A 649 6.70 33.13 44.07
CA GLY A 649 5.76 32.15 44.61
C GLY A 649 6.38 30.80 44.96
N ASP A 650 5.55 29.89 45.45
CA ASP A 650 5.91 28.51 45.80
C ASP A 650 5.40 27.51 44.75
N TYR A 651 6.32 26.72 44.20
CA TYR A 651 6.02 25.83 43.08
C TYR A 651 6.58 24.41 43.30
N LEU A 652 6.07 23.50 42.48
CA LEU A 652 6.62 22.18 42.26
C LEU A 652 7.10 22.08 40.81
N LEU A 653 8.38 21.76 40.62
CA LEU A 653 8.94 21.37 39.34
C LEU A 653 8.86 19.85 39.22
N GLU A 654 8.07 19.35 38.29
CA GLU A 654 7.98 17.93 37.98
C GLU A 654 8.76 17.64 36.70
N PHE A 655 9.73 16.72 36.81
CA PHE A 655 10.62 16.33 35.74
C PHE A 655 10.18 14.98 35.18
N ASP A 656 9.93 14.92 33.88
CA ASP A 656 9.69 13.68 33.13
C ASP A 656 10.52 13.66 31.86
N LEU A 657 10.92 12.47 31.41
CA LEU A 657 11.52 12.32 30.10
C LEU A 657 10.43 12.40 29.04
N VAL A 658 10.77 12.94 27.88
CA VAL A 658 9.88 13.03 26.73
C VAL A 658 10.61 12.60 25.47
N SER A 659 9.96 11.80 24.65
CA SER A 659 10.36 11.58 23.26
C SER A 659 9.51 12.48 22.36
N GLU A 660 10.15 13.47 21.72
CA GLU A 660 9.45 14.52 20.98
C GLU A 660 8.58 13.94 19.85
N GLY A 661 7.30 14.31 19.83
CA GLY A 661 6.33 13.80 18.85
C GLY A 661 5.86 12.35 19.09
N VAL A 662 6.37 11.66 20.11
CA VAL A 662 5.99 10.28 20.45
C VAL A 662 5.22 10.23 21.76
N GLY A 663 5.75 10.83 22.82
CA GLY A 663 5.08 10.90 24.12
C GLY A 663 6.02 10.99 25.33
N TRP A 664 5.38 11.20 26.47
CA TRP A 664 6.01 11.26 27.80
C TRP A 664 6.31 9.86 28.34
N PHE A 665 7.43 9.71 29.04
CA PHE A 665 7.86 8.41 29.57
C PHE A 665 7.00 7.94 30.76
N GLU A 666 6.34 8.85 31.48
CA GLU A 666 5.34 8.50 32.49
C GLU A 666 4.20 7.65 31.92
N MET A 667 3.84 7.86 30.65
CA MET A 667 2.79 7.11 29.98
C MET A 667 3.20 5.65 29.72
N ASN A 668 4.49 5.34 29.88
CA ASN A 668 5.05 4.00 29.81
C ASN A 668 5.42 3.45 31.20
N GLY A 669 5.02 4.13 32.27
CA GLY A 669 5.25 3.72 33.65
C GLY A 669 6.60 4.16 34.23
N SER A 670 7.35 5.04 33.55
CA SER A 670 8.54 5.66 34.16
C SER A 670 8.12 6.60 35.28
N ALA A 671 8.89 6.66 36.36
CA ALA A 671 8.60 7.57 37.47
C ALA A 671 9.05 9.00 37.14
N THR A 672 8.19 9.98 37.40
CA THR A 672 8.55 11.40 37.38
C THR A 672 9.21 11.80 38.69
N ILE A 673 10.00 12.88 38.68
CA ILE A 673 10.66 13.41 39.87
C ILE A 673 10.16 14.83 40.16
N THR A 674 9.59 15.05 41.33
CA THR A 674 9.14 16.39 41.75
C THR A 674 10.12 17.04 42.71
N ARG A 675 10.38 18.34 42.53
CA ARG A 675 11.17 19.18 43.44
C ARG A 675 10.44 20.47 43.76
N ALA A 676 10.38 20.78 45.05
CA ALA A 676 9.87 22.05 45.54
C ALA A 676 10.85 23.18 45.26
N ILE A 677 10.35 24.33 44.83
CA ILE A 677 11.10 25.58 44.73
C ILE A 677 10.28 26.75 45.29
N THR A 678 10.99 27.77 45.78
CA THR A 678 10.44 29.08 46.15
C THR A 678 11.16 30.16 45.36
N VAL A 679 10.40 31.05 44.73
CA VAL A 679 10.93 32.25 44.05
C VAL A 679 10.54 33.47 44.88
N SER A 680 11.54 34.20 45.38
CA SER A 680 11.35 35.34 46.30
C SER A 680 11.42 36.70 45.63
#